data_AF-A0A1R1MJM9-F1
#
_entry.id   AF-A0A1R1MJM9-F1
#
_cell.length_a   1.000
_cell.length_b   1.000
_cell.length_c   1.000
_cell.angle_alpha   90.00
_cell.angle_beta   90.00
_cell.angle_gamma   90.00
#
_symmetry.space_group_name_H-M   'P 1'
#
loop_
_entity.id
_entity.type
_entity.pdbx_description
1 polymer ?
#
loop_
_entity_poly.entity_id
_entity_poly.type
_entity_poly.pdbx_seq_one_letter_code
_entity_poly.pdbx_strand_id
1 'polypeptide(L)'
;MKQFLLLLFFILFSPVVHAEVQVVSSVPFPEYLKEELQSEASLVCKIDDCSQTIPKLLSVLGFEGRWYNGKILIEKNLIIKDVVFENLPSELLKNAQTIKNFLTGQKFSPSFIENARLLLRFKLQDIGFRDADVDVTTKLTSTGYVVIFRIQHGLPHQIGKIKIICDDMGIKNFVESQLKSVVGRRLKRTYLFKKLKQIEEHFVSLGYYNFEIVTDTRVYGEDDKKKSVELIVKVKPGKQYKIKIAGNHRISTDKILAVLTFKRDRTFDEFEVEQSKKNIINLYKNSGFPYAEVNVNLKSLSKNKVLVIFHIREGTFVKIKVVEVKCSREIDRKVYNNIMDVASDLEGEVYSQKKINDVKDLILYILKENGYLNGTLSEKFVNSKLEFFVKPGKQFLVSGLSGVPFKLNRRFPFPYSLEFEEKLKSDVADYYRDNGYLDVRVDLEKKKISKGNKVLLYLRVRVDKGQHYHVGFSLFTGLTRTRLSSLEPVRVVKPGSFYNRRKIIEQYSILSDTRIFSMVDLKEIKSVKTVNPVFVLKESPALMVKGFIGYCTDAGVTVKGSARSSSPFGRAFSVFLSGEYRKTEGSNIFLRIGKSGIFSPRNRGYLSLIRKTEIFESFNVERYITRFEISRKQGKALKQSYGTEISKEIVDDIASGRTKFYKRTLFIITDYDKRDSFSNPTRGYRFYLKLSYTGGFLGGDADYFLSEIKVLKLKNIKRKFVVAFRAGVGYIKPFGSGVPIQDRFYLGGAESIRGYKYGTISPVDSFGNYVGGNFYSLASIELRYMIFKELQIAIFCDSGDVFPDVSDFTFNGWYSSLGLGFRYLTPVGPLRIDYGYKLKPVDGQGRGRFHISFGFPF
;
A
#
# COMPACT_ATOMS: atom_id res chain seq x y z
N MET A 1 -34.14 -19.31 -2.02
CA MET A 1 -34.60 -20.54 -2.71
C MET A 1 -35.06 -21.64 -1.77
N LYS A 2 -34.26 -22.17 -0.83
CA LYS A 2 -34.75 -23.24 0.08
C LYS A 2 -35.84 -22.81 1.09
N GLN A 3 -35.86 -21.54 1.52
CA GLN A 3 -36.98 -20.99 2.31
C GLN A 3 -38.22 -20.66 1.47
N PHE A 4 -38.06 -20.51 0.15
CA PHE A 4 -39.15 -20.23 -0.79
C PHE A 4 -39.94 -21.52 -1.12
N LEU A 5 -39.26 -22.67 -1.09
CA LEU A 5 -39.89 -23.99 -1.26
C LEU A 5 -40.61 -24.50 -0.01
N LEU A 6 -40.23 -24.06 1.19
CA LEU A 6 -40.96 -24.43 2.42
C LEU A 6 -42.29 -23.68 2.54
N LEU A 7 -42.37 -22.47 1.98
CA LEU A 7 -43.61 -21.68 1.94
C LEU A 7 -44.66 -22.32 1.01
N LEU A 8 -44.21 -22.94 -0.09
CA LEU A 8 -45.09 -23.59 -1.07
C LEU A 8 -45.80 -24.84 -0.53
N PHE A 9 -45.25 -25.48 0.51
CA PHE A 9 -45.82 -26.71 1.07
C PHE A 9 -46.97 -26.46 2.05
N PHE A 10 -47.08 -25.25 2.61
CA PHE A 10 -48.20 -24.85 3.47
C PHE A 10 -49.40 -24.27 2.70
N ILE A 11 -49.27 -24.06 1.38
CA ILE A 11 -50.33 -23.48 0.53
C ILE A 11 -51.45 -24.48 0.20
N LEU A 12 -51.28 -25.79 0.46
CA LEU A 12 -52.20 -26.81 -0.02
C LEU A 12 -53.38 -27.16 0.90
N PHE A 13 -53.45 -26.68 2.15
CA PHE A 13 -54.58 -26.98 3.03
C PHE A 13 -54.90 -25.85 4.01
N SER A 14 -55.76 -24.91 3.61
CA SER A 14 -56.63 -24.13 4.51
C SER A 14 -57.76 -23.48 3.69
N PRO A 15 -59.02 -23.47 4.20
CA PRO A 15 -60.16 -22.89 3.50
C PRO A 15 -60.06 -21.37 3.44
N VAL A 16 -60.37 -20.81 2.27
CA VAL A 16 -60.15 -19.42 1.89
C VAL A 16 -61.29 -18.53 2.39
N VAL A 17 -60.98 -17.51 3.18
CA VAL A 17 -61.80 -16.29 3.27
C VAL A 17 -61.21 -15.28 2.28
N HIS A 18 -61.99 -14.90 1.27
CA HIS A 18 -61.61 -13.88 0.29
C HIS A 18 -61.82 -12.49 0.91
N ALA A 19 -60.75 -11.90 1.46
CA ALA A 19 -60.73 -10.47 1.74
C ALA A 19 -60.12 -9.76 0.52
N GLU A 20 -60.95 -9.07 -0.28
CA GLU A 20 -60.46 -8.16 -1.32
C GLU A 20 -59.73 -6.99 -0.65
N VAL A 21 -58.40 -6.96 -0.79
CA VAL A 21 -57.58 -5.90 -0.23
C VAL A 21 -57.58 -4.69 -1.18
N GLN A 22 -58.18 -3.59 -0.73
CA GLN A 22 -58.23 -2.36 -1.53
C GLN A 22 -57.06 -1.43 -1.16
N VAL A 23 -56.20 -1.09 -2.13
CA VAL A 23 -55.13 -0.09 -1.93
C VAL A 23 -55.63 1.29 -2.30
N VAL A 24 -55.64 2.20 -1.33
CA VAL A 24 -56.07 3.59 -1.49
C VAL A 24 -54.90 4.49 -1.13
N SER A 25 -54.49 5.35 -2.06
CA SER A 25 -53.35 6.26 -1.86
C SER A 25 -53.82 7.70 -1.80
N SER A 26 -53.42 8.40 -0.74
CA SER A 26 -53.63 9.86 -0.57
C SER A 26 -52.44 10.69 -1.11
N VAL A 27 -51.41 10.01 -1.61
CA VAL A 27 -50.21 10.59 -2.24
C VAL A 27 -50.00 9.97 -3.64
N PRO A 28 -49.32 10.65 -4.58
CA PRO A 28 -48.94 10.05 -5.85
C PRO A 28 -48.17 8.73 -5.63
N PHE A 29 -48.77 7.64 -6.11
CA PHE A 29 -48.25 6.28 -5.99
C PHE A 29 -48.30 5.64 -7.39
N PRO A 30 -47.25 4.98 -7.87
CA PRO A 30 -47.23 4.43 -9.22
C PRO A 30 -48.28 3.33 -9.41
N GLU A 31 -49.08 3.41 -10.48
CA GLU A 31 -50.22 2.51 -10.70
C GLU A 31 -49.78 1.03 -10.83
N TYR A 32 -48.61 0.78 -11.44
CA TYR A 32 -48.04 -0.58 -11.51
C TYR A 32 -47.70 -1.16 -10.12
N LEU A 33 -47.18 -0.33 -9.19
CA LEU A 33 -46.92 -0.75 -7.81
C LEU A 33 -48.23 -0.95 -7.05
N LYS A 34 -49.29 -0.24 -7.43
CA LYS A 34 -50.62 -0.36 -6.80
C LYS A 34 -51.24 -1.70 -7.15
N GLU A 35 -51.22 -2.08 -8.42
CA GLU A 35 -51.67 -3.38 -8.92
C GLU A 35 -50.85 -4.54 -8.32
N GLU A 36 -49.52 -4.39 -8.29
CA GLU A 36 -48.61 -5.39 -7.71
C GLU A 36 -48.81 -5.53 -6.19
N LEU A 37 -48.95 -4.41 -5.47
CA LEU A 37 -49.22 -4.42 -4.03
C LEU A 37 -50.60 -4.98 -3.70
N GLN A 38 -51.63 -4.73 -4.53
CA GLN A 38 -52.95 -5.35 -4.36
C GLN A 38 -52.89 -6.87 -4.54
N SER A 39 -52.18 -7.34 -5.57
CA SER A 39 -51.97 -8.76 -5.83
C SER A 39 -51.19 -9.43 -4.70
N GLU A 40 -50.03 -8.89 -4.31
CA GLU A 40 -49.19 -9.48 -3.27
C GLU A 40 -49.78 -9.36 -1.87
N ALA A 41 -50.52 -8.27 -1.56
CA ALA A 41 -51.16 -8.14 -0.25
C ALA A 41 -52.18 -9.23 0.00
N SER A 42 -52.95 -9.63 -1.03
CA SER A 42 -53.91 -10.73 -0.94
C SER A 42 -53.26 -12.08 -0.60
N LEU A 43 -51.99 -12.27 -0.99
CA LEU A 43 -51.17 -13.45 -0.68
C LEU A 43 -50.54 -13.34 0.72
N VAL A 44 -49.98 -12.18 1.07
CA VAL A 44 -49.39 -11.94 2.39
C VAL A 44 -50.42 -12.09 3.51
N CYS A 45 -51.66 -11.63 3.30
CA CYS A 45 -52.73 -11.73 4.29
C CYS A 45 -53.17 -13.17 4.57
N LYS A 46 -52.82 -14.12 3.67
CA LYS A 46 -53.09 -15.55 3.86
C LYS A 46 -52.01 -16.26 4.68
N ILE A 47 -50.84 -15.63 4.85
CA ILE A 47 -49.63 -16.28 5.38
C ILE A 47 -49.10 -15.58 6.65
N ASP A 48 -49.39 -14.28 6.82
CA ASP A 48 -48.89 -13.47 7.94
C ASP A 48 -49.87 -12.33 8.28
N ASP A 49 -49.66 -11.64 9.41
CA ASP A 49 -50.47 -10.49 9.83
C ASP A 49 -50.23 -9.29 8.90
N CYS A 50 -51.10 -9.18 7.90
CA CYS A 50 -51.11 -8.11 6.91
C CYS A 50 -51.12 -6.70 7.53
N SER A 51 -51.74 -6.53 8.69
CA SER A 51 -51.82 -5.24 9.38
C SER A 51 -50.45 -4.74 9.84
N GLN A 52 -49.48 -5.64 10.00
CA GLN A 52 -48.10 -5.32 10.39
C GLN A 52 -47.10 -5.44 9.24
N THR A 53 -47.28 -6.41 8.35
CA THR A 53 -46.30 -6.76 7.32
C THR A 53 -46.36 -5.83 6.11
N ILE A 54 -47.56 -5.40 5.69
CA ILE A 54 -47.74 -4.46 4.57
C ILE A 54 -47.18 -3.06 4.87
N PRO A 55 -47.44 -2.44 6.05
CA PRO A 55 -46.81 -1.17 6.40
C PRO A 55 -45.28 -1.22 6.41
N LYS A 56 -44.69 -2.35 6.81
CA LYS A 56 -43.23 -2.55 6.78
C LYS A 56 -42.70 -2.62 5.35
N LEU A 57 -43.37 -3.34 4.45
CA LEU A 57 -43.05 -3.41 3.02
C LEU A 57 -43.16 -2.04 2.34
N LEU A 58 -44.26 -1.32 2.57
CA LEU A 58 -44.42 0.07 2.11
C LEU A 58 -43.28 0.96 2.61
N SER A 59 -42.89 0.82 3.88
CA SER A 59 -41.76 1.55 4.45
C SER A 59 -40.45 1.25 3.73
N VAL A 60 -40.22 0.02 3.26
CA VAL A 60 -39.04 -0.35 2.45
C VAL A 60 -39.10 0.31 1.07
N LEU A 61 -40.28 0.40 0.47
CA LEU A 61 -40.53 1.08 -0.82
C LEU A 61 -40.50 2.62 -0.71
N GLY A 62 -40.32 3.16 0.50
CA GLY A 62 -40.23 4.59 0.73
C GLY A 62 -41.58 5.27 0.93
N PHE A 63 -42.62 4.53 1.33
CA PHE A 63 -43.95 5.05 1.63
C PHE A 63 -44.37 4.72 3.06
N GLU A 64 -45.19 5.56 3.67
CA GLU A 64 -45.84 5.28 4.95
C GLU A 64 -47.30 4.97 4.65
N GLY A 65 -47.78 3.84 5.14
CA GLY A 65 -49.18 3.48 5.02
C GLY A 65 -49.63 2.66 6.21
N ARG A 66 -50.94 2.67 6.46
CA ARG A 66 -51.58 1.94 7.56
C ARG A 66 -52.68 1.04 7.03
N TRP A 67 -52.92 -0.03 7.77
CA TRP A 67 -54.05 -0.91 7.53
C TRP A 67 -55.28 -0.38 8.28
N TYR A 68 -56.41 -0.24 7.61
CA TYR A 68 -57.66 0.19 8.23
C TYR A 68 -58.87 -0.40 7.50
N ASN A 69 -59.74 -1.14 8.21
CA ASN A 69 -60.97 -1.73 7.69
C ASN A 69 -60.81 -2.48 6.34
N GLY A 70 -59.80 -3.35 6.22
CA GLY A 70 -59.56 -4.14 5.00
C GLY A 70 -58.92 -3.36 3.86
N LYS A 71 -58.50 -2.10 4.09
CA LYS A 71 -57.83 -1.25 3.10
C LYS A 71 -56.41 -0.90 3.53
N ILE A 72 -55.53 -0.78 2.53
CA ILE A 72 -54.19 -0.24 2.71
C ILE A 72 -54.24 1.24 2.35
N LEU A 73 -54.12 2.11 3.36
CA LEU A 73 -54.07 3.55 3.18
C LEU A 73 -52.61 3.99 3.06
N ILE A 74 -52.18 4.44 1.88
CA ILE A 74 -50.86 5.04 1.69
C ILE A 74 -50.98 6.55 1.98
N GLU A 75 -50.31 7.00 3.03
CA GLU A 75 -50.50 8.33 3.62
C GLU A 75 -49.35 9.28 3.33
N LYS A 76 -48.12 8.78 3.20
CA LYS A 76 -46.95 9.64 2.98
C LYS A 76 -45.96 9.02 2.00
N ASN A 77 -45.36 9.86 1.18
CA ASN A 77 -44.15 9.53 0.44
C ASN A 77 -42.93 9.96 1.26
N LEU A 78 -42.11 9.00 1.67
CA LEU A 78 -40.92 9.22 2.50
C LEU A 78 -39.64 9.40 1.67
N ILE A 79 -39.72 9.55 0.35
CA ILE A 79 -38.55 9.75 -0.52
C ILE A 79 -38.15 11.23 -0.53
N ILE A 80 -36.86 11.53 -0.50
CA ILE A 80 -36.33 12.88 -0.71
C ILE A 80 -36.46 13.21 -2.20
N LYS A 81 -37.45 14.02 -2.56
CA LYS A 81 -37.74 14.43 -3.93
C LYS A 81 -36.73 15.43 -4.46
N ASP A 82 -36.28 16.35 -3.62
CA ASP A 82 -35.29 17.36 -4.01
C ASP A 82 -34.44 17.81 -2.81
N VAL A 83 -33.26 18.34 -3.13
CA VAL A 83 -32.38 19.01 -2.18
C VAL A 83 -32.01 20.39 -2.70
N VAL A 84 -32.24 21.39 -1.87
CA VAL A 84 -31.99 22.80 -2.18
C VAL A 84 -30.88 23.31 -1.28
N PHE A 85 -29.96 24.07 -1.86
CA PHE A 85 -28.92 24.79 -1.12
C PHE A 85 -29.17 26.28 -1.29
N GLU A 86 -29.46 26.95 -0.19
CA GLU A 86 -29.63 28.41 -0.16
C GLU A 86 -28.30 29.03 0.30
N ASN A 87 -27.88 30.11 -0.37
CA ASN A 87 -26.68 30.89 -0.03
C ASN A 87 -25.36 30.10 -0.06
N LEU A 88 -25.20 29.15 -0.99
CA LEU A 88 -23.98 28.36 -1.09
C LEU A 88 -22.84 29.14 -1.79
N PRO A 89 -21.64 29.24 -1.18
CA PRO A 89 -20.48 29.79 -1.87
C PRO A 89 -20.11 28.99 -3.13
N SER A 90 -19.74 29.68 -4.21
CA SER A 90 -19.42 29.08 -5.51
C SER A 90 -18.33 28.00 -5.44
N GLU A 91 -17.39 28.14 -4.51
CA GLU A 91 -16.31 27.19 -4.22
C GLU A 91 -16.83 25.82 -3.73
N LEU A 92 -18.06 25.74 -3.22
CA LEU A 92 -18.68 24.53 -2.70
C LEU A 92 -19.77 23.94 -3.62
N LEU A 93 -20.05 24.52 -4.78
CA LEU A 93 -21.09 24.04 -5.72
C LEU A 93 -20.93 22.55 -6.05
N LYS A 94 -19.69 22.10 -6.27
CA LYS A 94 -19.40 20.67 -6.53
C LYS A 94 -19.69 19.78 -5.32
N ASN A 95 -19.40 20.26 -4.12
CA ASN A 95 -19.69 19.55 -2.87
C ASN A 95 -21.20 19.45 -2.64
N ALA A 96 -21.94 20.55 -2.82
CA ALA A 96 -23.38 20.58 -2.71
C ALA A 96 -24.08 19.71 -3.77
N GLN A 97 -23.63 19.74 -5.03
CA GLN A 97 -24.17 18.86 -6.07
C GLN A 97 -23.97 17.37 -5.72
N THR A 98 -22.84 17.03 -5.09
CA THR A 98 -22.57 15.68 -4.60
C THR A 98 -23.59 15.26 -3.53
N ILE A 99 -23.89 16.17 -2.61
CA ILE A 99 -24.89 15.95 -1.55
C ILE A 99 -26.29 15.85 -2.16
N LYS A 100 -26.64 16.74 -3.11
CA LYS A 100 -27.92 16.70 -3.85
C LYS A 100 -28.13 15.34 -4.52
N ASN A 101 -27.20 14.94 -5.38
CA ASN A 101 -27.27 13.69 -6.12
C ASN A 101 -27.32 12.46 -5.20
N PHE A 102 -26.75 12.56 -4.00
CA PHE A 102 -26.81 11.49 -3.03
C PHE A 102 -28.18 11.39 -2.37
N LEU A 103 -28.71 12.51 -1.88
CA LEU A 103 -29.93 12.54 -1.08
C LEU A 103 -31.19 12.40 -1.95
N THR A 104 -31.22 13.01 -3.14
CA THR A 104 -32.37 12.93 -4.05
C THR A 104 -32.65 11.48 -4.46
N GLY A 105 -33.91 11.05 -4.32
CA GLY A 105 -34.37 9.69 -4.59
C GLY A 105 -34.14 8.69 -3.46
N GLN A 106 -33.50 9.08 -2.35
CA GLN A 106 -33.32 8.22 -1.18
C GLN A 106 -34.50 8.31 -0.21
N LYS A 107 -34.73 7.27 0.58
CA LYS A 107 -35.63 7.35 1.74
C LYS A 107 -35.11 8.39 2.73
N PHE A 108 -36.02 9.21 3.25
CA PHE A 108 -35.77 10.21 4.26
C PHE A 108 -35.11 9.59 5.49
N SER A 109 -33.96 10.13 5.88
CA SER A 109 -33.16 9.68 7.01
C SER A 109 -32.56 10.89 7.71
N PRO A 110 -33.00 11.22 8.94
CA PRO A 110 -32.44 12.33 9.72
C PRO A 110 -30.92 12.24 9.86
N SER A 111 -30.41 11.01 10.02
CA SER A 111 -28.97 10.77 10.12
C SER A 111 -28.21 11.11 8.82
N PHE A 112 -28.79 10.90 7.65
CA PHE A 112 -28.15 11.30 6.39
C PHE A 112 -28.15 12.82 6.21
N ILE A 113 -29.23 13.47 6.61
CA ILE A 113 -29.35 14.93 6.51
C ILE A 113 -28.34 15.61 7.45
N GLU A 114 -28.21 15.14 8.69
CA GLU A 114 -27.26 15.69 9.65
C GLU A 114 -25.80 15.49 9.22
N ASN A 115 -25.47 14.34 8.62
CA ASN A 115 -24.14 14.09 8.09
C ASN A 115 -23.77 15.04 6.94
N ALA A 116 -24.73 15.35 6.07
CA ALA A 116 -24.55 16.35 5.01
C ALA A 116 -24.34 17.77 5.59
N ARG A 117 -25.06 18.12 6.67
CA ARG A 117 -24.94 19.39 7.38
C ARG A 117 -23.53 19.59 7.97
N LEU A 118 -23.07 18.62 8.76
CA LEU A 118 -21.74 18.65 9.38
C LEU A 118 -20.61 18.73 8.34
N LEU A 119 -20.76 18.02 7.21
CA LEU A 119 -19.81 18.05 6.11
C LEU A 119 -19.70 19.47 5.50
N LEU A 120 -20.83 20.11 5.20
CA LEU A 120 -20.85 21.46 4.63
C LEU A 120 -20.24 22.48 5.59
N ARG A 121 -20.60 22.40 6.87
CA ARG A 121 -20.04 23.27 7.92
C ARG A 121 -18.52 23.15 8.01
N PHE A 122 -18.00 21.92 8.07
CA PHE A 122 -16.55 21.68 8.09
C PHE A 122 -15.85 22.24 6.85
N LYS A 123 -16.46 22.11 5.67
CA LYS A 123 -15.90 22.60 4.40
C LYS A 123 -15.86 24.12 4.33
N LEU A 124 -16.89 24.80 4.82
CA LEU A 124 -16.94 26.25 4.92
C LEU A 124 -15.81 26.79 5.80
N GLN A 125 -15.57 26.14 6.95
CA GLN A 125 -14.50 26.52 7.86
C GLN A 125 -13.09 26.34 7.26
N ASP A 126 -12.85 25.27 6.51
CA ASP A 126 -11.54 24.99 5.89
C ASP A 126 -11.15 26.04 4.82
N ILE A 127 -12.14 26.60 4.11
CA ILE A 127 -11.91 27.60 3.04
C ILE A 127 -11.88 29.05 3.55
N GLY A 128 -12.13 29.27 4.85
CA GLY A 128 -11.97 30.56 5.52
C GLY A 128 -13.26 31.21 6.06
N PHE A 129 -14.41 30.53 5.98
CA PHE A 129 -15.67 30.97 6.60
C PHE A 129 -15.79 30.34 8.00
N ARG A 130 -15.12 30.93 9.00
CA ARG A 130 -14.97 30.31 10.34
C ARG A 130 -16.26 30.29 11.15
N ASP A 131 -17.08 31.32 10.98
CA ASP A 131 -18.37 31.48 11.65
C ASP A 131 -19.49 30.73 10.92
N ALA A 132 -19.15 29.99 9.86
CA ALA A 132 -20.17 29.37 9.05
C ALA A 132 -20.98 28.34 9.83
N ASP A 133 -22.29 28.43 9.68
CA ASP A 133 -23.22 27.40 10.10
C ASP A 133 -24.10 26.96 8.93
N VAL A 134 -24.71 25.80 9.11
CA VAL A 134 -25.61 25.21 8.12
C VAL A 134 -26.84 24.76 8.87
N ASP A 135 -27.94 25.44 8.60
CA ASP A 135 -29.27 25.05 9.07
C ASP A 135 -29.90 24.10 8.08
N VAL A 136 -30.71 23.17 8.57
CA VAL A 136 -31.44 22.24 7.71
C VAL A 136 -32.90 22.20 8.08
N THR A 137 -33.74 22.40 7.08
CA THR A 137 -35.18 22.26 7.20
C THR A 137 -35.69 21.23 6.21
N THR A 138 -36.77 20.54 6.57
CA THR A 138 -37.34 19.46 5.76
C THR A 138 -38.82 19.71 5.58
N LYS A 139 -39.28 19.80 4.33
CA LYS A 139 -40.69 20.02 3.99
C LYS A 139 -41.25 18.74 3.38
N LEU A 140 -42.26 18.15 4.01
CA LEU A 140 -43.01 17.03 3.42
C LEU A 140 -43.99 17.59 2.37
N THR A 141 -43.98 17.04 1.17
CA THR A 141 -44.95 17.33 0.11
C THR A 141 -45.68 16.04 -0.27
N SER A 142 -46.75 16.14 -1.06
CA SER A 142 -47.45 14.95 -1.59
C SER A 142 -46.51 14.02 -2.35
N THR A 143 -45.46 14.53 -2.98
CA THR A 143 -44.51 13.75 -3.80
C THR A 143 -43.23 13.31 -3.07
N GLY A 144 -43.09 13.66 -1.79
CA GLY A 144 -41.90 13.35 -0.99
C GLY A 144 -41.35 14.53 -0.19
N TYR A 145 -40.23 14.33 0.49
CA TYR A 145 -39.51 15.36 1.24
C TYR A 145 -38.66 16.26 0.34
N VAL A 146 -38.67 17.55 0.61
CA VAL A 146 -37.66 18.51 0.12
C VAL A 146 -36.76 18.89 1.28
N VAL A 147 -35.45 18.67 1.14
CA VAL A 147 -34.46 19.02 2.16
C VAL A 147 -33.78 20.32 1.76
N ILE A 148 -33.82 21.32 2.63
CA ILE A 148 -33.28 22.66 2.36
C ILE A 148 -32.13 22.91 3.33
N PHE A 149 -30.91 22.99 2.78
CA PHE A 149 -29.73 23.41 3.52
C PHE A 149 -29.57 24.92 3.36
N ARG A 150 -29.70 25.67 4.45
CA ARG A 150 -29.47 27.11 4.47
C ARG A 150 -28.07 27.38 4.98
N ILE A 151 -27.19 27.83 4.09
CA ILE A 151 -25.81 28.14 4.44
C ILE A 151 -25.75 29.55 4.98
N GLN A 152 -25.38 29.68 6.26
CA GLN A 152 -25.04 30.94 6.87
C GLN A 152 -23.51 31.02 6.90
N HIS A 153 -22.89 31.34 5.76
CA HIS A 153 -21.43 31.32 5.67
C HIS A 153 -20.77 32.46 6.47
N GLY A 154 -21.49 33.56 6.71
CA GLY A 154 -20.92 34.77 7.31
C GLY A 154 -19.81 35.38 6.44
N LEU A 155 -19.14 36.42 6.91
CA LEU A 155 -18.07 37.05 6.13
C LEU A 155 -16.77 36.22 6.17
N PRO A 156 -16.04 36.12 5.04
CA PRO A 156 -14.78 35.40 5.01
C PRO A 156 -13.75 36.10 5.89
N HIS A 157 -13.00 35.31 6.65
CA HIS A 157 -11.92 35.82 7.48
C HIS A 157 -10.67 36.03 6.62
N GLN A 158 -10.30 37.29 6.38
CA GLN A 158 -9.10 37.67 5.65
C GLN A 158 -8.06 38.23 6.61
N ILE A 159 -6.81 37.83 6.45
CA ILE A 159 -5.71 38.32 7.28
C ILE A 159 -5.34 39.70 6.78
N GLY A 160 -5.81 40.74 7.46
CA GLY A 160 -5.60 42.14 7.07
C GLY A 160 -4.25 42.67 7.54
N LYS A 161 -3.83 42.26 8.73
CA LYS A 161 -2.51 42.57 9.30
C LYS A 161 -2.04 41.43 10.21
N ILE A 162 -0.76 41.44 10.50
CA ILE A 162 -0.12 40.47 11.38
C ILE A 162 0.56 41.25 12.50
N LYS A 163 0.32 40.86 13.74
CA LYS A 163 0.99 41.40 14.91
C LYS A 163 1.90 40.33 15.47
N ILE A 164 3.21 40.54 15.35
CA ILE A 164 4.22 39.65 15.93
C ILE A 164 4.63 40.23 17.27
N ILE A 165 4.43 39.45 18.32
CA ILE A 165 4.86 39.77 19.69
C ILE A 165 6.08 38.92 19.97
N CYS A 166 7.25 39.55 19.96
CA CYS A 166 8.53 38.93 20.25
C CYS A 166 9.49 40.01 20.77
N ASP A 167 10.23 39.70 21.83
CA ASP A 167 11.17 40.63 22.46
C ASP A 167 12.48 40.76 21.66
N ASP A 168 12.78 39.79 20.79
CA ASP A 168 13.96 39.78 19.93
C ASP A 168 13.62 40.35 18.54
N MET A 169 14.18 41.52 18.21
CA MET A 169 13.92 42.22 16.95
C MET A 169 14.40 41.46 15.71
N GLY A 170 15.50 40.71 15.79
CA GLY A 170 16.00 39.91 14.67
C GLY A 170 15.05 38.76 14.33
N ILE A 171 14.57 38.09 15.37
CA ILE A 171 13.60 36.99 15.24
C ILE A 171 12.24 37.51 14.77
N LYS A 172 11.79 38.64 15.33
CA LYS A 172 10.57 39.32 14.88
C LYS A 172 10.60 39.60 13.38
N ASN A 173 11.68 40.21 12.88
CA ASN A 173 11.85 40.54 11.46
C ASN A 173 11.85 39.29 10.56
N PHE A 174 12.47 38.19 11.00
CA PHE A 174 12.46 36.92 10.27
C PHE A 174 11.06 36.31 10.19
N VAL A 175 10.36 36.22 11.32
CA VAL A 175 8.98 35.69 11.37
C VAL A 175 8.07 36.54 10.48
N GLU A 176 8.26 37.87 10.49
CA GLU A 176 7.53 38.81 9.65
C GLU A 176 7.76 38.55 8.16
N SER A 177 9.01 38.35 7.74
CA SER A 177 9.34 38.07 6.34
C SER A 177 8.73 36.77 5.83
N GLN A 178 8.68 35.72 6.67
CA GLN A 178 8.07 34.43 6.32
C GLN A 178 6.53 34.49 6.22
N LEU A 179 5.92 35.34 7.05
CA LEU A 179 4.46 35.50 7.13
C LEU A 179 3.92 36.64 6.25
N LYS A 180 4.76 37.50 5.66
CA LYS A 180 4.35 38.58 4.75
C LYS A 180 3.43 38.09 3.63
N SER A 181 3.70 36.91 3.08
CA SER A 181 2.88 36.31 2.00
C SER A 181 1.48 35.85 2.45
N VAL A 182 1.21 35.85 3.75
CA VAL A 182 -0.06 35.43 4.37
C VAL A 182 -1.03 36.62 4.47
N VAL A 183 -0.51 37.84 4.57
CA VAL A 183 -1.30 39.09 4.56
C VAL A 183 -2.07 39.21 3.25
N GLY A 184 -3.32 39.66 3.32
CA GLY A 184 -4.21 39.80 2.18
C GLY A 184 -4.79 38.48 1.68
N ARG A 185 -4.55 37.35 2.36
CA ARG A 185 -5.17 36.06 2.01
C ARG A 185 -6.26 35.67 3.01
N ARG A 186 -7.18 34.80 2.57
CA ARG A 186 -8.14 34.15 3.48
C ARG A 186 -7.39 33.28 4.48
N LEU A 187 -7.87 33.24 5.71
CA LEU A 187 -7.30 32.45 6.81
C LEU A 187 -7.56 30.94 6.60
N LYS A 188 -6.80 30.33 5.69
CA LYS A 188 -6.84 28.88 5.44
C LYS A 188 -5.92 28.16 6.41
N ARG A 189 -6.47 27.25 7.21
CA ARG A 189 -5.74 26.50 8.24
C ARG A 189 -4.54 25.72 7.68
N THR A 190 -4.73 25.09 6.52
CA THR A 190 -3.70 24.29 5.84
C THR A 190 -2.50 25.11 5.38
N TYR A 191 -2.73 26.34 4.91
CA TYR A 191 -1.66 27.23 4.45
C TYR A 191 -0.86 27.81 5.62
N LEU A 192 -1.54 28.24 6.68
CA LEU A 192 -0.89 28.78 7.88
C LEU A 192 -0.04 27.73 8.58
N PHE A 193 -0.54 26.49 8.74
CA PHE A 193 0.23 25.39 9.34
C PHE A 193 1.54 25.11 8.60
N LYS A 194 1.51 25.12 7.26
CA LYS A 194 2.71 24.92 6.44
C LYS A 194 3.76 26.01 6.69
N LYS A 195 3.32 27.26 6.83
CA LYS A 195 4.20 28.41 7.09
C LYS A 195 4.82 28.39 8.49
N LEU A 196 4.02 28.07 9.51
CA LEU A 196 4.51 27.94 10.88
C LEU A 196 5.57 26.83 10.98
N LYS A 197 5.34 25.68 10.34
CA LYS A 197 6.32 24.58 10.33
C LYS A 197 7.69 24.98 9.77
N GLN A 198 7.73 25.81 8.72
CA GLN A 198 8.98 26.32 8.15
C GLN A 198 9.74 27.23 9.12
N ILE A 199 9.00 28.03 9.89
CA ILE A 199 9.57 28.91 10.92
C ILE A 199 10.17 28.07 12.06
N GLU A 200 9.43 27.08 12.54
CA GLU A 200 9.90 26.15 13.58
C GLU A 200 11.20 25.43 13.16
N GLU A 201 11.27 24.94 11.92
CA GLU A 201 12.46 24.27 11.38
C GLU A 201 13.70 25.19 11.35
N HIS A 202 13.50 26.49 11.11
CA HIS A 202 14.58 27.47 11.15
C HIS A 202 15.06 27.80 12.56
N PHE A 203 14.16 27.85 13.55
CA PHE A 203 14.55 28.10 14.95
C PHE A 203 15.45 26.98 15.48
N VAL A 204 15.09 25.73 15.16
CA VAL A 204 15.89 24.55 15.50
C VAL A 204 17.29 24.61 14.88
N SER A 205 17.43 25.11 13.64
CA SER A 205 18.74 25.21 12.97
C SER A 205 19.65 26.28 13.58
N LEU A 206 19.07 27.33 14.17
CA LEU A 206 19.79 28.38 14.90
C LEU A 206 20.11 28.03 16.36
N GLY A 207 19.66 26.87 16.85
CA GLY A 207 19.91 26.41 18.21
C GLY A 207 18.88 26.88 19.25
N TYR A 208 17.71 27.35 18.82
CA TYR A 208 16.57 27.59 19.69
C TYR A 208 15.74 26.31 19.77
N TYR A 209 15.74 25.65 20.92
CA TYR A 209 14.99 24.41 21.13
C TYR A 209 13.74 24.64 21.98
N ASN A 210 13.76 25.55 22.97
CA ASN A 210 12.62 25.84 23.84
C ASN A 210 11.75 26.99 23.33
N PHE A 211 11.54 27.07 22.01
CA PHE A 211 10.72 28.15 21.47
C PHE A 211 9.23 27.83 21.60
N GLU A 212 8.43 28.86 21.86
CA GLU A 212 6.98 28.80 21.91
C GLU A 212 6.41 29.70 20.81
N ILE A 213 5.59 29.15 19.92
CA ILE A 213 4.85 29.91 18.92
C ILE A 213 3.36 29.70 19.16
N VAL A 214 2.69 30.73 19.65
CA VAL A 214 1.25 30.73 19.86
C VAL A 214 0.60 31.65 18.84
N THR A 215 -0.32 31.11 18.06
CA THR A 215 -1.12 31.90 17.13
C THR A 215 -2.51 32.13 17.67
N ASP A 216 -2.94 33.37 17.62
CA ASP A 216 -4.28 33.80 17.95
C ASP A 216 -4.82 34.70 16.83
N THR A 217 -6.12 34.89 16.78
CA THR A 217 -6.77 35.70 15.76
C THR A 217 -7.80 36.61 16.38
N ARG A 218 -7.65 37.91 16.15
CA ARG A 218 -8.60 38.93 16.59
C ARG A 218 -9.27 39.59 15.39
N VAL A 219 -10.59 39.55 15.33
CA VAL A 219 -11.34 40.37 14.37
C VAL A 219 -11.25 41.83 14.85
N TYR A 220 -10.83 42.74 13.97
CA TYR A 220 -10.68 44.17 14.32
C TYR A 220 -11.42 45.09 13.36
N GLY A 221 -11.91 44.57 12.25
CA GLY A 221 -12.66 45.32 11.27
C GLY A 221 -13.56 44.38 10.51
N GLU A 222 -14.74 44.87 10.20
CA GLU A 222 -15.74 44.19 9.40
C GLU A 222 -16.22 45.20 8.37
N ASP A 223 -16.14 44.82 7.10
CA ASP A 223 -16.75 45.56 6.00
C ASP A 223 -17.76 44.65 5.31
N ASP A 224 -18.53 45.18 4.36
CA ASP A 224 -19.58 44.42 3.67
C ASP A 224 -19.07 43.17 2.91
N LYS A 225 -17.75 43.02 2.72
CA LYS A 225 -17.13 41.94 1.93
C LYS A 225 -16.32 40.95 2.77
N LYS A 226 -15.86 41.32 3.97
CA LYS A 226 -14.92 40.50 4.77
C LYS A 226 -14.87 40.90 6.24
N LYS A 227 -14.50 39.92 7.07
CA LYS A 227 -13.96 40.16 8.42
C LYS A 227 -12.44 40.23 8.33
N SER A 228 -11.91 41.42 8.60
CA SER A 228 -10.48 41.66 8.69
C SER A 228 -9.96 41.17 10.04
N VAL A 229 -9.05 40.21 9.95
CA VAL A 229 -8.46 39.54 11.09
C VAL A 229 -7.02 40.00 11.26
N GLU A 230 -6.67 40.34 12.49
CA GLU A 230 -5.30 40.48 12.95
C GLU A 230 -4.82 39.10 13.41
N LEU A 231 -3.87 38.52 12.67
CA LEU A 231 -3.19 37.31 13.10
C LEU A 231 -2.12 37.70 14.12
N ILE A 232 -2.33 37.33 15.37
CA ILE A 232 -1.39 37.59 16.46
C ILE A 232 -0.49 36.36 16.59
N VAL A 233 0.80 36.54 16.37
CA VAL A 233 1.79 35.48 16.53
C VAL A 233 2.71 35.86 17.69
N LYS A 234 2.53 35.19 18.82
CA LYS A 234 3.38 35.33 19.99
C LYS A 234 4.54 34.35 19.86
N VAL A 235 5.75 34.87 19.84
CA VAL A 235 6.97 34.08 19.69
C VAL A 235 7.87 34.32 20.89
N LYS A 236 8.13 33.27 21.65
CA LYS A 236 9.17 33.26 22.68
C LYS A 236 10.31 32.36 22.17
N PRO A 237 11.48 32.90 21.82
CA PRO A 237 12.56 32.08 21.27
C PRO A 237 13.24 31.18 22.31
N GLY A 238 13.17 31.55 23.59
CA GLY A 238 13.91 30.87 24.65
C GLY A 238 15.42 31.16 24.59
N LYS A 239 16.21 30.33 25.27
CA LYS A 239 17.68 30.42 25.23
C LYS A 239 18.23 29.80 23.95
N GLN A 240 19.33 30.35 23.45
CA GLN A 240 20.09 29.77 22.34
C GLN A 240 21.15 28.81 22.88
N TYR A 241 21.22 27.59 22.34
CA TYR A 241 22.16 26.56 22.77
C TYR A 241 23.24 26.31 21.70
N LYS A 242 24.50 26.54 22.06
CA LYS A 242 25.67 26.19 21.23
C LYS A 242 26.23 24.87 21.73
N ILE A 243 26.41 23.90 20.84
CA ILE A 243 26.85 22.54 21.21
C ILE A 243 28.30 22.35 20.78
N LYS A 244 29.13 21.84 21.70
CA LYS A 244 30.51 21.45 21.44
C LYS A 244 30.72 20.00 21.86
N ILE A 245 31.37 19.22 21.01
CA ILE A 245 31.79 17.85 21.31
C ILE A 245 33.31 17.84 21.51
N ALA A 246 33.80 17.15 22.53
CA ALA A 246 35.23 17.04 22.84
C ALA A 246 35.58 15.59 23.24
N GLY A 247 36.79 15.15 22.91
CA GLY A 247 37.29 13.81 23.23
C GLY A 247 36.88 12.71 22.25
N ASN A 248 36.20 13.05 21.15
CA ASN A 248 35.88 12.12 20.08
C ASN A 248 37.04 12.02 19.07
N HIS A 249 37.52 10.80 18.84
CA HIS A 249 38.61 10.48 17.91
C HIS A 249 38.16 9.47 16.84
N ARG A 250 37.38 8.46 17.24
CA ARG A 250 36.94 7.37 16.33
C ARG A 250 35.59 7.64 15.67
N ILE A 251 34.75 8.48 16.28
CA ILE A 251 33.43 8.85 15.75
C ILE A 251 33.43 10.36 15.44
N SER A 252 32.99 10.73 14.23
CA SER A 252 32.93 12.12 13.81
C SER A 252 31.89 12.92 14.60
N THR A 253 32.17 14.20 14.78
CA THR A 253 31.29 15.14 15.49
C THR A 253 29.89 15.17 14.88
N ASP A 254 29.75 15.14 13.56
CA ASP A 254 28.45 15.15 12.88
C ASP A 254 27.58 13.93 13.23
N LYS A 255 28.20 12.74 13.37
CA LYS A 255 27.48 11.52 13.78
C LYS A 255 26.97 11.62 15.22
N ILE A 256 27.74 12.27 16.09
CA ILE A 256 27.36 12.51 17.49
C ILE A 256 26.24 13.57 17.55
N LEU A 257 26.36 14.65 16.78
CA LEU A 257 25.34 15.70 16.69
C LEU A 257 23.99 15.18 16.15
N ALA A 258 24.00 14.12 15.35
CA ALA A 258 22.81 13.49 14.79
C ALA A 258 22.00 12.66 15.79
N VAL A 259 22.60 12.24 16.92
CA VAL A 259 21.91 11.42 17.94
C VAL A 259 21.38 12.22 19.14
N LEU A 260 21.59 13.54 19.14
CA LEU A 260 21.08 14.45 20.16
C LEU A 260 19.56 14.58 20.05
N THR A 261 18.85 14.48 21.18
CA THR A 261 17.38 14.40 21.20
C THR A 261 16.71 15.75 21.05
N PHE A 262 17.28 16.80 21.64
CA PHE A 262 16.71 18.14 21.64
C PHE A 262 16.49 18.76 20.24
N LYS A 263 17.25 18.34 19.21
CA LYS A 263 16.99 18.74 17.81
C LYS A 263 15.71 18.14 17.25
N ARG A 264 15.38 16.92 17.67
CA ARG A 264 14.22 16.16 17.22
C ARG A 264 12.97 16.56 18.00
N ASP A 265 13.10 16.57 19.32
CA ASP A 265 11.98 16.74 20.24
C ASP A 265 11.67 18.22 20.51
N ARG A 266 12.51 19.13 19.98
CA ARG A 266 12.30 20.58 20.00
C ARG A 266 12.06 21.10 21.42
N THR A 267 12.92 20.63 22.31
CA THR A 267 13.00 21.03 23.72
C THR A 267 14.42 20.77 24.21
N PHE A 268 14.86 21.52 25.20
CA PHE A 268 16.15 21.42 25.87
C PHE A 268 15.90 21.59 27.37
N ASP A 269 15.98 20.49 28.10
CA ASP A 269 15.88 20.41 29.55
C ASP A 269 16.88 19.36 30.06
N GLU A 270 16.95 19.17 31.38
CA GLU A 270 17.85 18.20 32.00
C GLU A 270 17.61 16.76 31.50
N PHE A 271 16.35 16.41 31.27
CA PHE A 271 15.99 15.09 30.76
C PHE A 271 16.52 14.88 29.33
N GLU A 272 16.37 15.87 28.46
CA GLU A 272 16.91 15.85 27.09
C GLU A 272 18.43 15.80 27.05
N VAL A 273 19.10 16.47 27.99
CA VAL A 273 20.56 16.41 28.13
C VAL A 273 21.01 15.01 28.55
N GLU A 274 20.38 14.42 29.57
CA GLU A 274 20.70 13.06 30.02
C GLU A 274 20.35 12.01 28.96
N GLN A 275 19.27 12.21 28.21
CA GLN A 275 18.90 11.32 27.12
C GLN A 275 19.88 11.44 25.93
N SER A 276 20.32 12.66 25.62
CA SER A 276 21.38 12.89 24.64
C SER A 276 22.70 12.23 25.07
N LYS A 277 23.10 12.37 26.33
CA LYS A 277 24.26 11.66 26.91
C LYS A 277 24.14 10.15 26.77
N LYS A 278 22.99 9.56 27.14
CA LYS A 278 22.70 8.13 26.93
C LYS A 278 22.76 7.72 25.45
N ASN A 279 22.24 8.54 24.55
CA ASN A 279 22.30 8.27 23.11
C ASN A 279 23.73 8.27 22.57
N ILE A 280 24.59 9.17 23.05
CA ILE A 280 26.01 9.20 22.69
C ILE A 280 26.70 7.94 23.25
N ILE A 281 26.50 7.60 24.53
CA ILE A 281 27.05 6.36 25.12
C ILE A 281 26.59 5.15 24.30
N ASN A 282 25.31 5.08 23.95
CA ASN A 282 24.77 4.00 23.12
C ASN A 282 25.37 3.99 21.71
N LEU A 283 25.62 5.15 21.08
CA LEU A 283 26.30 5.25 19.79
C LEU A 283 27.71 4.61 19.85
N TYR A 284 28.46 4.90 20.91
CA TYR A 284 29.78 4.32 21.15
C TYR A 284 29.72 2.82 21.46
N LYS A 285 28.84 2.40 22.39
CA LYS A 285 28.58 0.99 22.69
C LYS A 285 28.18 0.21 21.44
N ASN A 286 27.44 0.82 20.52
CA ASN A 286 27.03 0.20 19.27
C ASN A 286 28.12 0.15 18.20
N SER A 287 29.24 0.86 18.42
CA SER A 287 30.38 0.99 17.52
C SER A 287 31.63 0.25 18.02
N GLY A 288 31.49 -0.60 19.04
CA GLY A 288 32.58 -1.42 19.57
C GLY A 288 33.21 -0.92 20.87
N PHE A 289 32.67 0.13 21.49
CA PHE A 289 33.22 0.74 22.71
C PHE A 289 32.30 0.51 23.92
N PRO A 290 32.32 -0.68 24.54
CA PRO A 290 31.42 -1.03 25.65
C PRO A 290 31.57 -0.12 26.89
N TYR A 291 32.77 0.44 27.09
CA TYR A 291 33.15 1.20 28.28
C TYR A 291 33.21 2.71 28.05
N ALA A 292 32.55 3.22 27.00
CA ALA A 292 32.54 4.66 26.72
C ALA A 292 31.76 5.44 27.78
N GLU A 293 32.31 6.59 28.18
CA GLU A 293 31.73 7.52 29.15
C GLU A 293 31.51 8.90 28.53
N VAL A 294 30.46 9.59 28.96
CA VAL A 294 30.11 10.92 28.47
C VAL A 294 29.71 11.80 29.65
N ASN A 295 30.41 12.91 29.81
CA ASN A 295 30.12 13.96 30.79
C ASN A 295 29.63 15.21 30.08
N VAL A 296 28.67 15.93 30.66
CA VAL A 296 28.10 17.14 30.05
C VAL A 296 28.37 18.34 30.95
N ASN A 297 28.97 19.37 30.39
CA ASN A 297 29.23 20.64 31.08
C ASN A 297 28.43 21.77 30.41
N LEU A 298 27.65 22.49 31.20
CA LEU A 298 26.88 23.66 30.76
C LEU A 298 27.62 24.92 31.20
N LYS A 299 27.95 25.81 30.25
CA LYS A 299 28.54 27.12 30.54
C LYS A 299 27.63 28.22 30.00
N SER A 300 27.24 29.16 30.86
CA SER A 300 26.51 30.36 30.41
C SER A 300 27.48 31.29 29.67
N LEU A 301 27.21 31.59 28.40
CA LEU A 301 28.00 32.55 27.62
C LEU A 301 27.46 33.98 27.76
N SER A 302 26.15 34.11 27.91
CA SER A 302 25.44 35.35 28.21
C SER A 302 24.06 35.02 28.77
N LYS A 303 23.28 36.03 29.19
CA LYS A 303 21.93 35.85 29.76
C LYS A 303 21.02 34.94 28.91
N ASN A 304 21.16 34.98 27.57
CA ASN A 304 20.32 34.23 26.62
C ASN A 304 21.08 33.17 25.80
N LYS A 305 22.37 32.89 26.08
CA LYS A 305 23.18 31.90 25.34
C LYS A 305 23.88 30.91 26.26
N VAL A 306 23.71 29.62 26.00
CA VAL A 306 24.31 28.53 26.77
C VAL A 306 25.20 27.68 25.87
N LEU A 307 26.43 27.43 26.31
CA LEU A 307 27.35 26.47 25.70
C LEU A 307 27.21 25.11 26.39
N VAL A 308 26.87 24.09 25.63
CA VAL A 308 26.74 22.70 26.07
C VAL A 308 27.93 21.92 25.55
N ILE A 309 28.78 21.42 26.44
CA ILE A 309 29.99 20.67 26.08
C ILE A 309 29.83 19.22 26.49
N PHE A 310 29.81 18.31 25.51
CA PHE A 310 29.86 16.87 25.74
C PHE A 310 31.33 16.41 25.70
N HIS A 311 31.87 16.01 26.85
CA HIS A 311 33.19 15.41 26.99
C HIS A 311 33.09 13.90 26.95
N ILE A 312 33.76 13.28 25.98
CA ILE A 312 33.64 11.85 25.69
C ILE A 312 34.98 11.17 26.02
N ARG A 313 34.93 10.07 26.77
CA ARG A 313 36.03 9.11 26.91
C ARG A 313 35.63 7.84 26.17
N GLU A 314 36.29 7.55 25.04
CA GLU A 314 35.84 6.49 24.13
C GLU A 314 36.07 5.08 24.70
N GLY A 315 37.10 4.87 25.52
CA GLY A 315 37.46 3.53 26.03
C GLY A 315 38.05 2.60 24.96
N THR A 316 38.19 1.31 25.29
CA THR A 316 38.80 0.32 24.39
C THR A 316 37.81 -0.26 23.39
N PHE A 317 38.27 -0.48 22.15
CA PHE A 317 37.51 -1.17 21.11
C PHE A 317 37.52 -2.69 21.32
N VAL A 318 36.35 -3.34 21.25
CA VAL A 318 36.17 -4.76 21.57
C VAL A 318 35.32 -5.49 20.53
N LYS A 319 35.72 -6.74 20.21
CA LYS A 319 34.91 -7.73 19.46
C LYS A 319 34.44 -8.87 20.38
N ILE A 320 33.29 -9.44 20.07
CA ILE A 320 32.75 -10.63 20.75
C ILE A 320 33.45 -11.85 20.15
N LYS A 321 34.24 -12.57 20.95
CA LYS A 321 34.99 -13.75 20.49
C LYS A 321 34.21 -15.04 20.63
N VAL A 322 33.43 -15.17 21.70
CA VAL A 322 32.70 -16.38 22.06
C VAL A 322 31.32 -16.00 22.60
N VAL A 323 30.29 -16.74 22.19
CA VAL A 323 28.93 -16.62 22.70
C VAL A 323 28.47 -17.95 23.32
N GLU A 324 28.01 -17.92 24.56
CA GLU A 324 27.46 -19.09 25.25
C GLU A 324 26.02 -18.85 25.70
N VAL A 325 25.17 -19.88 25.60
CA VAL A 325 23.81 -19.86 26.16
C VAL A 325 23.68 -20.93 27.25
N LYS A 326 23.43 -20.47 28.48
CA LYS A 326 23.20 -21.29 29.66
C LYS A 326 21.70 -21.31 29.98
N CYS A 327 21.09 -22.49 29.99
CA CYS A 327 19.67 -22.67 30.30
C CYS A 327 19.49 -23.28 31.70
N SER A 328 18.57 -22.74 32.50
CA SER A 328 18.35 -23.21 33.87
C SER A 328 17.47 -24.46 34.00
N ARG A 329 16.83 -24.92 32.91
CA ARG A 329 15.90 -26.07 32.86
C ARG A 329 15.90 -26.70 31.47
N GLU A 330 15.44 -27.96 31.38
CA GLU A 330 15.18 -28.60 30.08
C GLU A 330 14.12 -27.84 29.29
N ILE A 331 14.51 -27.37 28.11
CA ILE A 331 13.63 -26.83 27.09
C ILE A 331 13.61 -27.78 25.90
N ASP A 332 12.55 -27.70 25.09
CA ASP A 332 12.46 -28.44 23.84
C ASP A 332 13.72 -28.22 22.98
N ARG A 333 14.34 -29.32 22.52
CA ARG A 333 15.62 -29.30 21.78
C ARG A 333 15.55 -28.42 20.53
N LYS A 334 14.40 -28.36 19.86
CA LYS A 334 14.21 -27.49 18.69
C LYS A 334 14.24 -26.02 19.09
N VAL A 335 13.66 -25.67 20.23
CA VAL A 335 13.66 -24.30 20.76
C VAL A 335 15.09 -23.91 21.18
N TYR A 336 15.81 -24.79 21.87
CA TYR A 336 17.22 -24.56 22.23
C TYR A 336 18.10 -24.30 20.99
N ASN A 337 17.98 -25.15 19.97
CA ASN A 337 18.75 -25.00 18.74
C ASN A 337 18.45 -23.66 18.04
N ASN A 338 17.19 -23.21 18.01
CA ASN A 338 16.83 -21.91 17.45
C ASN A 338 17.43 -20.74 18.26
N ILE A 339 17.46 -20.85 19.59
CA ILE A 339 18.08 -19.85 20.47
C ILE A 339 19.60 -19.79 20.22
N MET A 340 20.26 -20.94 20.13
CA MET A 340 21.69 -21.04 19.85
C MET A 340 22.06 -20.48 18.48
N ASP A 341 21.31 -20.83 17.43
CA ASP A 341 21.54 -20.32 16.07
C ASP A 341 21.52 -18.78 16.06
N VAL A 342 20.49 -18.19 16.68
CA VAL A 342 20.35 -16.73 16.80
C VAL A 342 21.44 -16.10 17.67
N ALA A 343 21.84 -16.73 18.77
CA ALA A 343 22.89 -16.20 19.64
C ALA A 343 24.27 -16.23 18.96
N SER A 344 24.57 -17.30 18.21
CA SER A 344 25.84 -17.50 17.50
C SER A 344 26.12 -16.45 16.43
N ASP A 345 25.09 -15.77 15.91
CA ASP A 345 25.24 -14.66 14.96
C ASP A 345 26.02 -13.45 15.53
N LEU A 346 26.20 -13.37 16.85
CA LEU A 346 27.00 -12.33 17.51
C LEU A 346 28.50 -12.68 17.59
N GLU A 347 28.88 -13.93 17.34
CA GLU A 347 30.26 -14.38 17.42
C GLU A 347 31.11 -13.79 16.28
N GLY A 348 32.28 -13.24 16.60
CA GLY A 348 33.15 -12.53 15.66
C GLY A 348 32.73 -11.09 15.35
N GLU A 349 31.54 -10.66 15.78
CA GLU A 349 31.05 -9.31 15.54
C GLU A 349 31.71 -8.26 16.47
N VAL A 350 31.76 -7.01 16.00
CA VAL A 350 32.10 -5.87 16.85
C VAL A 350 31.03 -5.69 17.93
N TYR A 351 31.46 -5.44 19.17
CA TYR A 351 30.54 -5.26 20.29
C TYR A 351 29.49 -4.20 19.96
N SER A 352 28.23 -4.54 20.17
CA SER A 352 27.11 -3.64 19.94
C SER A 352 25.96 -3.95 20.88
N GLN A 353 25.73 -3.09 21.86
CA GLN A 353 24.65 -3.28 22.84
C GLN A 353 23.29 -3.42 22.16
N LYS A 354 23.06 -2.67 21.06
CA LYS A 354 21.86 -2.78 20.24
C LYS A 354 21.72 -4.17 19.62
N LYS A 355 22.77 -4.71 18.98
CA LYS A 355 22.70 -6.07 18.40
C LYS A 355 22.45 -7.12 19.48
N ILE A 356 23.06 -6.97 20.65
CA ILE A 356 22.85 -7.85 21.80
C ILE A 356 21.39 -7.78 22.26
N ASN A 357 20.84 -6.58 22.43
CA ASN A 357 19.43 -6.39 22.78
C ASN A 357 18.48 -6.96 21.72
N ASP A 358 18.76 -6.72 20.43
CA ASP A 358 17.97 -7.27 19.32
C ASP A 358 17.95 -8.81 19.35
N VAL A 359 19.08 -9.44 19.72
CA VAL A 359 19.19 -10.90 19.90
C VAL A 359 18.46 -11.34 21.16
N LYS A 360 18.57 -10.62 22.28
CA LYS A 360 17.81 -10.91 23.50
C LYS A 360 16.31 -10.89 23.25
N ASP A 361 15.82 -9.86 22.57
CA ASP A 361 14.42 -9.71 22.21
C ASP A 361 13.97 -10.85 21.30
N LEU A 362 14.83 -11.28 20.37
CA LEU A 362 14.55 -12.42 19.50
C LEU A 362 14.52 -13.76 20.27
N ILE A 363 15.41 -13.97 21.23
CA ILE A 363 15.39 -15.15 22.11
C ILE A 363 14.12 -15.15 22.96
N LEU A 364 13.78 -14.01 23.58
CA LEU A 364 12.53 -13.86 24.34
C LEU A 364 11.29 -14.06 23.46
N TYR A 365 11.34 -13.60 22.21
CA TYR A 365 10.29 -13.83 21.22
C TYR A 365 10.15 -15.32 20.89
N ILE A 366 11.26 -16.02 20.61
CA ILE A 366 11.28 -17.47 20.36
C ILE A 366 10.66 -18.23 21.55
N LEU A 367 11.01 -17.86 22.78
CA LEU A 367 10.42 -18.44 23.99
C LEU A 367 8.91 -18.20 24.04
N LYS A 368 8.47 -16.95 23.88
CA LYS A 368 7.05 -16.58 23.92
C LYS A 368 6.21 -17.27 22.83
N GLU A 369 6.75 -17.39 21.61
CA GLU A 369 6.09 -18.10 20.50
C GLU A 369 5.97 -19.61 20.75
N ASN A 370 6.86 -20.17 21.56
CA ASN A 370 6.85 -21.60 21.92
C ASN A 370 6.20 -21.87 23.30
N GLY A 371 5.42 -20.92 23.84
CA GLY A 371 4.63 -21.11 25.05
C GLY A 371 5.28 -20.67 26.34
N TYR A 372 6.52 -20.17 26.33
CA TYR A 372 7.27 -19.79 27.52
C TYR A 372 7.07 -18.30 27.85
N LEU A 373 5.86 -17.94 28.30
CA LEU A 373 5.45 -16.53 28.47
C LEU A 373 6.25 -15.76 29.53
N ASN A 374 6.66 -16.46 30.58
CA ASN A 374 7.38 -15.88 31.73
C ASN A 374 8.89 -16.13 31.64
N GLY A 375 9.40 -16.35 30.42
CA GLY A 375 10.82 -16.52 30.17
C GLY A 375 11.60 -15.27 30.55
N THR A 376 12.70 -15.42 31.28
CA THR A 376 13.63 -14.33 31.61
C THR A 376 15.00 -14.60 30.99
N LEU A 377 15.69 -13.52 30.66
CA LEU A 377 16.99 -13.55 29.99
C LEU A 377 17.88 -12.45 30.58
N SER A 378 19.07 -12.84 31.02
CA SER A 378 20.13 -11.90 31.39
C SER A 378 21.40 -12.22 30.62
N GLU A 379 22.26 -11.22 30.46
CA GLU A 379 23.53 -11.32 29.77
C GLU A 379 24.69 -10.86 30.65
N LYS A 380 25.87 -11.42 30.40
CA LYS A 380 27.13 -10.98 31.01
C LYS A 380 28.19 -10.90 29.93
N PHE A 381 28.85 -9.75 29.82
CA PHE A 381 29.96 -9.55 28.88
C PHE A 381 31.25 -9.23 29.64
N VAL A 382 32.23 -10.13 29.59
CA VAL A 382 33.53 -10.00 30.26
C VAL A 382 34.61 -10.60 29.36
N ASN A 383 35.76 -9.94 29.21
CA ASN A 383 36.92 -10.45 28.45
C ASN A 383 36.59 -10.97 27.04
N SER A 384 35.81 -10.20 26.26
CA SER A 384 35.33 -10.60 24.92
C SER A 384 34.41 -11.83 24.86
N LYS A 385 33.97 -12.37 26.01
CA LYS A 385 33.00 -13.48 26.11
C LYS A 385 31.61 -12.93 26.46
N LEU A 386 30.59 -13.31 25.70
CA LEU A 386 29.18 -12.98 25.94
C LEU A 386 28.41 -14.22 26.40
N GLU A 387 27.90 -14.20 27.63
CA GLU A 387 27.08 -15.29 28.17
C GLU A 387 25.62 -14.86 28.29
N PHE A 388 24.69 -15.62 27.71
CA PHE A 388 23.24 -15.49 27.89
C PHE A 388 22.74 -16.53 28.90
N PHE A 389 22.01 -16.08 29.92
CA PHE A 389 21.37 -16.91 30.92
C PHE A 389 19.86 -16.93 30.69
N VAL A 390 19.36 -18.05 30.15
CA VAL A 390 17.95 -18.22 29.79
C VAL A 390 17.22 -19.01 30.88
N LYS A 391 16.16 -18.44 31.44
CA LYS A 391 15.24 -19.12 32.34
C LYS A 391 13.85 -19.17 31.69
N PRO A 392 13.43 -20.30 31.09
CA PRO A 392 12.24 -20.38 30.25
C PRO A 392 10.90 -20.24 31.00
N GLY A 393 10.82 -20.65 32.27
CA GLY A 393 9.56 -20.69 33.02
C GLY A 393 8.64 -21.86 32.62
N LYS A 394 7.33 -21.75 32.91
CA LYS A 394 6.32 -22.77 32.56
C LYS A 394 5.92 -22.65 31.08
N GLN A 395 5.68 -23.78 30.42
CA GLN A 395 5.20 -23.81 29.03
C GLN A 395 3.67 -23.83 28.98
N PHE A 396 3.07 -22.87 28.28
CA PHE A 396 1.62 -22.79 28.05
C PHE A 396 1.26 -23.39 26.68
N LEU A 397 0.32 -24.33 26.66
CA LEU A 397 -0.15 -25.01 25.46
C LEU A 397 -1.67 -24.85 25.33
N VAL A 398 -2.17 -24.52 24.14
CA VAL A 398 -3.61 -24.51 23.85
C VAL A 398 -4.08 -25.95 23.66
N SER A 399 -5.03 -26.42 24.46
CA SER A 399 -5.59 -27.77 24.38
C SER A 399 -6.94 -27.83 23.64
N GLY A 400 -7.65 -26.71 23.54
CA GLY A 400 -8.92 -26.62 22.81
C GLY A 400 -9.43 -25.19 22.68
N LEU A 401 -10.38 -24.99 21.77
CA LEU A 401 -10.96 -23.69 21.43
C LEU A 401 -12.47 -23.82 21.19
N SER A 402 -13.26 -22.89 21.73
CA SER A 402 -14.72 -22.80 21.52
C SER A 402 -15.18 -21.35 21.32
N GLY A 403 -16.38 -21.15 20.75
CA GLY A 403 -16.98 -19.82 20.58
C GLY A 403 -16.49 -19.02 19.36
N VAL A 404 -15.77 -19.66 18.44
CA VAL A 404 -15.32 -19.03 17.18
C VAL A 404 -16.31 -19.26 16.03
N PRO A 405 -16.51 -18.30 15.12
CA PRO A 405 -17.42 -18.44 13.99
C PRO A 405 -16.84 -19.22 12.80
N PHE A 406 -15.64 -19.79 12.94
CA PHE A 406 -14.92 -20.51 11.87
C PHE A 406 -14.12 -21.70 12.43
N LYS A 407 -13.79 -22.67 11.56
CA LYS A 407 -12.93 -23.81 11.93
C LYS A 407 -11.45 -23.40 11.95
N LEU A 408 -10.75 -23.73 13.03
CA LEU A 408 -9.30 -23.49 13.14
C LEU A 408 -8.53 -24.65 12.48
N ASN A 409 -7.67 -24.33 11.52
CA ASN A 409 -6.87 -25.33 10.80
C ASN A 409 -5.56 -25.65 11.53
N ARG A 410 -5.64 -26.13 12.79
CA ARG A 410 -4.49 -26.55 13.62
C ARG A 410 -4.83 -27.77 14.47
N ARG A 411 -3.84 -28.64 14.69
CA ARG A 411 -3.94 -29.79 15.62
C ARG A 411 -3.63 -29.35 17.05
N PHE A 412 -4.44 -29.78 18.01
CA PHE A 412 -4.22 -29.56 19.44
C PHE A 412 -3.44 -30.74 20.09
N PRO A 413 -2.65 -30.51 21.15
CA PRO A 413 -2.29 -29.20 21.70
C PRO A 413 -1.15 -28.53 20.93
N PHE A 414 -1.10 -27.20 20.93
CA PHE A 414 0.01 -26.43 20.34
C PHE A 414 0.45 -25.28 21.25
N PRO A 415 1.66 -24.73 21.10
CA PRO A 415 2.14 -23.63 21.93
C PRO A 415 1.24 -22.40 21.92
N TYR A 416 0.92 -21.89 23.10
CA TYR A 416 0.16 -20.65 23.24
C TYR A 416 1.12 -19.45 23.12
N SER A 417 0.76 -18.45 22.33
CA SER A 417 1.46 -17.17 22.29
C SER A 417 0.48 -16.00 22.34
N LEU A 418 0.96 -14.86 22.83
CA LEU A 418 0.16 -13.62 22.80
C LEU A 418 -0.15 -13.18 21.36
N GLU A 419 0.77 -13.43 20.42
CA GLU A 419 0.54 -13.15 19.00
C GLU A 419 -0.61 -14.00 18.45
N PHE A 420 -0.66 -15.29 18.80
CA PHE A 420 -1.79 -16.15 18.44
C PHE A 420 -3.10 -15.66 19.05
N GLU A 421 -3.11 -15.25 20.32
CA GLU A 421 -4.30 -14.72 20.98
C GLU A 421 -4.83 -13.44 20.31
N GLU A 422 -3.96 -12.46 20.10
CA GLU A 422 -4.35 -11.19 19.49
C GLU A 422 -4.81 -11.40 18.05
N LYS A 423 -4.15 -12.31 17.31
CA LYS A 423 -4.62 -12.71 15.98
C LYS A 423 -5.98 -13.38 16.03
N LEU A 424 -6.21 -14.30 16.96
CA LEU A 424 -7.50 -14.96 17.11
C LEU A 424 -8.61 -13.95 17.43
N LYS A 425 -8.40 -13.06 18.40
CA LYS A 425 -9.35 -11.98 18.72
C LYS A 425 -9.61 -11.09 17.51
N SER A 426 -8.55 -10.72 16.79
CA SER A 426 -8.66 -9.91 15.57
C SER A 426 -9.43 -10.62 14.46
N ASP A 427 -9.16 -11.91 14.20
CA ASP A 427 -9.83 -12.69 13.16
C ASP A 427 -11.32 -12.85 13.46
N VAL A 428 -11.68 -13.05 14.73
CA VAL A 428 -13.08 -13.09 15.19
C VAL A 428 -13.72 -11.70 15.07
N ALA A 429 -13.07 -10.65 15.56
CA ALA A 429 -13.58 -9.28 15.47
C ALA A 429 -13.80 -8.86 14.01
N ASP A 430 -12.84 -9.17 13.12
CA ASP A 430 -12.93 -8.86 11.71
C ASP A 430 -14.05 -9.65 11.02
N TYR A 431 -14.30 -10.90 11.40
CA TYR A 431 -15.48 -11.65 10.93
C TYR A 431 -16.78 -10.89 11.23
N TYR A 432 -16.95 -10.37 12.45
CA TYR A 432 -18.16 -9.62 12.81
C TYR A 432 -18.21 -8.22 12.17
N ARG A 433 -17.09 -7.51 12.09
CA ARG A 433 -17.00 -6.21 11.38
C ARG A 433 -17.30 -6.31 9.89
N ASP A 434 -16.93 -7.43 9.27
CA ASP A 434 -17.27 -7.73 7.88
C ASP A 434 -18.76 -8.01 7.68
N ASN A 435 -19.50 -8.25 8.77
CA ASN A 435 -20.94 -8.50 8.78
C ASN A 435 -21.74 -7.36 9.44
N GLY A 436 -21.18 -6.15 9.58
CA GLY A 436 -21.90 -4.95 10.02
C GLY A 436 -21.73 -4.57 11.50
N TYR A 437 -20.98 -5.34 12.29
CA TYR A 437 -20.80 -5.09 13.73
C TYR A 437 -19.48 -4.39 14.02
N LEU A 438 -19.47 -3.05 13.94
CA LEU A 438 -18.24 -2.26 14.07
C LEU A 438 -17.69 -2.23 15.50
N ASP A 439 -18.58 -2.19 16.49
CA ASP A 439 -18.22 -2.07 17.91
C ASP A 439 -18.03 -3.42 18.60
N VAL A 440 -17.86 -4.49 17.82
CA VAL A 440 -17.65 -5.84 18.35
C VAL A 440 -16.48 -5.87 19.34
N ARG A 441 -16.73 -6.47 20.49
CA ARG A 441 -15.73 -6.76 21.52
C ARG A 441 -15.56 -8.27 21.62
N VAL A 442 -14.30 -8.69 21.62
CA VAL A 442 -13.94 -10.11 21.68
C VAL A 442 -13.08 -10.33 22.91
N ASP A 443 -13.66 -11.05 23.86
CA ASP A 443 -13.00 -11.44 25.09
C ASP A 443 -12.58 -12.91 25.02
N LEU A 444 -11.49 -13.25 25.71
CA LEU A 444 -10.95 -14.59 25.73
C LEU A 444 -10.82 -15.11 27.15
N GLU A 445 -11.67 -16.08 27.49
CA GLU A 445 -11.58 -16.80 28.76
C GLU A 445 -10.62 -17.97 28.65
N LYS A 446 -9.78 -18.14 29.67
CA LYS A 446 -8.70 -19.13 29.70
C LYS A 446 -8.91 -20.07 30.88
N LYS A 447 -9.37 -21.30 30.64
CA LYS A 447 -9.39 -22.34 31.68
C LYS A 447 -8.03 -23.01 31.70
N LYS A 448 -7.33 -22.92 32.83
CA LYS A 448 -5.97 -23.44 33.02
C LYS A 448 -6.01 -24.79 33.72
N ILE A 449 -5.25 -25.76 33.22
CA ILE A 449 -5.00 -27.05 33.88
C ILE A 449 -3.48 -27.21 33.94
N SER A 450 -2.90 -27.16 35.15
CA SER A 450 -1.46 -27.30 35.35
C SER A 450 -1.09 -28.78 35.43
N LYS A 451 -0.12 -29.22 34.62
CA LYS A 451 0.43 -30.58 34.63
C LYS A 451 1.97 -30.51 34.61
N GLY A 452 2.59 -30.54 35.79
CA GLY A 452 4.04 -30.38 35.95
C GLY A 452 4.55 -29.05 35.40
N ASN A 453 5.52 -29.09 34.47
CA ASN A 453 6.11 -27.93 33.81
C ASN A 453 5.25 -27.34 32.66
N LYS A 454 4.11 -27.96 32.35
CA LYS A 454 3.18 -27.54 31.29
C LYS A 454 1.85 -27.04 31.88
N VAL A 455 1.27 -26.02 31.24
CA VAL A 455 -0.05 -25.49 31.55
C VAL A 455 -0.91 -25.62 30.30
N LEU A 456 -1.93 -26.47 30.35
CA LEU A 456 -2.91 -26.62 29.28
C LEU A 456 -3.97 -25.52 29.40
N LEU A 457 -4.24 -24.84 28.30
CA LEU A 457 -5.20 -23.74 28.18
C LEU A 457 -6.35 -24.17 27.27
N TYR A 458 -7.55 -24.24 27.83
CA TYR A 458 -8.77 -24.30 27.03
C TYR A 458 -9.30 -22.87 26.85
N LEU A 459 -9.41 -22.43 25.60
CA LEU A 459 -9.79 -21.07 25.25
C LEU A 459 -11.27 -21.00 24.88
N ARG A 460 -12.04 -20.13 25.54
CA ARG A 460 -13.43 -19.84 25.19
C ARG A 460 -13.53 -18.39 24.75
N VAL A 461 -13.91 -18.17 23.50
CA VAL A 461 -14.14 -16.84 22.92
C VAL A 461 -15.55 -16.39 23.29
N ARG A 462 -15.66 -15.21 23.93
CA ARG A 462 -16.92 -14.51 24.15
C ARG A 462 -16.98 -13.30 23.23
N VAL A 463 -18.13 -13.10 22.59
CA VAL A 463 -18.33 -12.01 21.63
C VAL A 463 -19.52 -11.18 22.05
N ASP A 464 -19.28 -9.91 22.34
CA ASP A 464 -20.32 -8.89 22.33
C ASP A 464 -20.32 -8.23 20.95
N LYS A 465 -21.41 -8.42 20.21
CA LYS A 465 -21.52 -7.93 18.83
C LYS A 465 -21.70 -6.41 18.78
N GLY A 466 -22.22 -5.78 19.84
CA GLY A 466 -22.62 -4.38 19.81
C GLY A 466 -23.68 -4.09 18.73
N GLN A 467 -23.67 -2.85 18.23
CA GLN A 467 -24.66 -2.37 17.28
C GLN A 467 -24.37 -2.79 15.84
N HIS A 468 -25.43 -2.94 15.05
CA HIS A 468 -25.35 -3.19 13.60
C HIS A 468 -25.38 -1.89 12.82
N TYR A 469 -24.37 -1.67 11.98
CA TYR A 469 -24.14 -0.42 11.26
C TYR A 469 -24.39 -0.55 9.75
N HIS A 470 -24.93 0.50 9.17
CA HIS A 470 -25.00 0.72 7.73
C HIS A 470 -23.93 1.71 7.27
N VAL A 471 -23.58 1.66 6.00
CA VAL A 471 -22.80 2.71 5.35
C VAL A 471 -23.72 3.90 5.11
N GLY A 472 -23.36 5.06 5.65
CA GLY A 472 -24.01 6.32 5.30
C GLY A 472 -23.48 6.84 3.96
N PHE A 473 -22.97 8.07 3.93
CA PHE A 473 -22.31 8.60 2.73
C PHE A 473 -20.92 8.00 2.55
N SER A 474 -20.62 7.63 1.32
CA SER A 474 -19.25 7.34 0.87
C SER A 474 -18.73 8.55 0.09
N LEU A 475 -17.90 9.36 0.76
CA LEU A 475 -17.49 10.67 0.27
C LEU A 475 -16.07 10.65 -0.28
N PHE A 476 -15.87 11.28 -1.42
CA PHE A 476 -14.55 11.57 -1.97
C PHE A 476 -14.28 13.08 -1.82
N THR A 477 -13.19 13.44 -1.16
CA THR A 477 -12.80 14.85 -0.93
C THR A 477 -11.36 15.09 -1.40
N GLY A 478 -11.02 16.34 -1.73
CA GLY A 478 -9.68 16.72 -2.19
C GLY A 478 -9.49 16.58 -3.71
N LEU A 479 -10.59 16.40 -4.44
CA LEU A 479 -10.63 16.52 -5.90
C LEU A 479 -10.63 18.00 -6.28
N THR A 480 -9.63 18.43 -7.05
CA THR A 480 -9.53 19.79 -7.58
C THR A 480 -9.77 19.82 -9.08
N ARG A 481 -9.31 18.78 -9.79
CA ARG A 481 -9.35 18.68 -11.26
C ARG A 481 -10.13 17.47 -11.72
N THR A 482 -10.07 16.36 -10.99
CA THR A 482 -10.81 15.14 -11.31
C THR A 482 -12.29 15.31 -11.01
N ARG A 483 -13.15 14.97 -11.96
CA ARG A 483 -14.60 15.01 -11.79
C ARG A 483 -15.03 13.87 -10.88
N LEU A 484 -15.87 14.16 -9.91
CA LEU A 484 -16.40 13.14 -8.99
C LEU A 484 -17.10 12.00 -9.73
N SER A 485 -17.91 12.34 -10.75
CA SER A 485 -18.62 11.35 -11.58
C SER A 485 -17.68 10.35 -12.26
N SER A 486 -16.42 10.72 -12.48
CA SER A 486 -15.42 9.82 -13.09
C SER A 486 -14.90 8.76 -12.11
N LEU A 487 -15.23 8.86 -10.82
CA LEU A 487 -14.89 7.88 -9.78
C LEU A 487 -16.04 6.89 -9.50
N GLU A 488 -17.24 7.11 -10.05
CA GLU A 488 -18.36 6.18 -9.88
C GLU A 488 -18.06 4.75 -10.36
N PRO A 489 -17.37 4.53 -11.51
CA PRO A 489 -17.03 3.17 -11.96
C PRO A 489 -16.10 2.40 -11.01
N VAL A 490 -15.40 3.10 -10.11
CA VAL A 490 -14.50 2.50 -9.10
C VAL A 490 -15.13 2.48 -7.69
N ARG A 491 -16.42 2.80 -7.57
CA ARG A 491 -17.14 2.78 -6.29
C ARG A 491 -17.51 1.34 -5.91
N VAL A 492 -16.90 0.86 -4.83
CA VAL A 492 -17.20 -0.42 -4.15
C VAL A 492 -18.13 -0.19 -2.96
N VAL A 493 -17.88 0.86 -2.18
CA VAL A 493 -18.68 1.17 -0.99
C VAL A 493 -19.91 1.97 -1.42
N LYS A 494 -21.05 1.28 -1.44
CA LYS A 494 -22.34 1.85 -1.75
C LYS A 494 -23.02 2.31 -0.46
N PRO A 495 -23.52 3.55 -0.42
CA PRO A 495 -24.39 4.00 0.67
C PRO A 495 -25.60 3.10 0.89
N GLY A 496 -26.11 3.07 2.12
CA GLY A 496 -27.25 2.25 2.57
C GLY A 496 -26.92 0.77 2.80
N SER A 497 -25.87 0.23 2.16
CA SER A 497 -25.43 -1.15 2.38
C SER A 497 -24.92 -1.36 3.80
N PHE A 498 -24.98 -2.59 4.31
CA PHE A 498 -24.38 -2.90 5.61
C PHE A 498 -22.89 -2.57 5.63
N TYR A 499 -22.43 -2.05 6.76
CA TYR A 499 -21.01 -1.80 6.97
C TYR A 499 -20.23 -3.10 6.76
N ASN A 500 -19.20 -3.03 5.92
CA ASN A 500 -18.33 -4.16 5.66
C ASN A 500 -16.91 -3.62 5.53
N ARG A 501 -16.08 -3.94 6.52
CA ARG A 501 -14.71 -3.45 6.60
C ARG A 501 -13.88 -3.87 5.38
N ARG A 502 -14.01 -5.11 4.89
CA ARG A 502 -13.35 -5.56 3.64
C ARG A 502 -13.68 -4.66 2.45
N LYS A 503 -14.95 -4.27 2.25
CA LYS A 503 -15.35 -3.38 1.14
C LYS A 503 -14.74 -1.99 1.27
N ILE A 504 -14.60 -1.46 2.49
CA ILE A 504 -13.98 -0.15 2.74
C ILE A 504 -12.48 -0.19 2.43
N ILE A 505 -11.78 -1.23 2.92
CA ILE A 505 -10.36 -1.44 2.61
C ILE A 505 -10.16 -1.68 1.11
N GLU A 506 -11.08 -2.39 0.47
CA GLU A 506 -11.06 -2.61 -0.98
C GLU A 506 -11.21 -1.30 -1.74
N GLN A 507 -12.17 -0.44 -1.36
CA GLN A 507 -12.34 0.90 -1.95
C GLN A 507 -11.06 1.73 -1.81
N TYR A 508 -10.43 1.73 -0.64
CA TYR A 508 -9.15 2.38 -0.40
C TYR A 508 -8.05 1.85 -1.33
N SER A 509 -7.94 0.52 -1.46
CA SER A 509 -6.95 -0.12 -2.30
C SER A 509 -7.15 0.22 -3.78
N ILE A 510 -8.38 0.20 -4.29
CA ILE A 510 -8.70 0.53 -5.67
C ILE A 510 -8.32 1.98 -5.97
N LEU A 511 -8.68 2.92 -5.10
CA LEU A 511 -8.32 4.34 -5.26
C LEU A 511 -6.80 4.52 -5.29
N SER A 512 -6.08 3.85 -4.41
CA SER A 512 -4.61 3.91 -4.36
C SER A 512 -3.98 3.33 -5.63
N ASP A 513 -4.53 2.22 -6.13
CA ASP A 513 -4.03 1.54 -7.33
C ASP A 513 -4.34 2.31 -8.63
N THR A 514 -5.29 3.26 -8.65
CA THR A 514 -5.58 4.08 -9.85
C THR A 514 -4.38 4.88 -10.34
N ARG A 515 -3.46 5.26 -9.43
CA ARG A 515 -2.30 6.16 -9.65
C ARG A 515 -2.65 7.60 -10.08
N ILE A 516 -3.93 7.99 -10.08
CA ILE A 516 -4.31 9.40 -10.27
C ILE A 516 -4.28 10.18 -8.97
N PHE A 517 -4.18 9.49 -7.82
CA PHE A 517 -3.99 10.07 -6.50
C PHE A 517 -2.58 9.76 -5.98
N SER A 518 -1.95 10.76 -5.37
CA SER A 518 -0.65 10.65 -4.70
C SER A 518 -0.80 10.25 -3.23
N MET A 519 -1.98 10.49 -2.65
CA MET A 519 -2.35 10.09 -1.30
C MET A 519 -3.83 9.75 -1.27
N VAL A 520 -4.17 8.68 -0.55
CA VAL A 520 -5.52 8.29 -0.17
C VAL A 520 -5.50 8.10 1.33
N ASP A 521 -6.39 8.80 2.03
CA ASP A 521 -6.61 8.69 3.47
C ASP A 521 -8.08 8.36 3.72
N LEU A 522 -8.38 7.68 4.81
CA LEU A 522 -9.72 7.20 5.16
C LEU A 522 -10.08 7.71 6.56
N LYS A 523 -11.18 8.45 6.64
CA LYS A 523 -11.78 8.86 7.90
C LYS A 523 -13.18 8.29 7.99
N GLU A 524 -13.50 7.62 9.09
CA GLU A 524 -14.83 7.08 9.34
C GLU A 524 -15.53 7.95 10.36
N ILE A 525 -16.62 8.60 9.96
CA ILE A 525 -17.45 9.39 10.86
C ILE A 525 -18.64 8.53 11.28
N LYS A 526 -18.63 8.11 12.55
CA LYS A 526 -19.73 7.35 13.14
C LYS A 526 -20.91 8.26 13.48
N SER A 527 -22.11 7.80 13.17
CA SER A 527 -23.39 8.32 13.65
C SER A 527 -24.18 7.17 14.29
N VAL A 528 -25.38 7.45 14.80
CA VAL A 528 -26.17 6.51 15.64
C VAL A 528 -26.29 5.09 15.07
N LYS A 529 -26.49 4.90 13.76
CA LYS A 529 -26.59 3.56 13.11
C LYS A 529 -25.81 3.48 11.80
N THR A 530 -25.00 4.50 11.52
CA THR A 530 -24.36 4.68 10.23
C THR A 530 -22.91 5.06 10.37
N VAL A 531 -22.10 4.61 9.41
CA VAL A 531 -20.68 4.97 9.31
C VAL A 531 -20.49 5.62 7.96
N ASN A 532 -19.98 6.85 7.96
CA ASN A 532 -19.71 7.60 6.75
C ASN A 532 -18.21 7.52 6.44
N PRO A 533 -17.77 6.65 5.52
CA PRO A 533 -16.38 6.63 5.07
C PRO A 533 -16.11 7.85 4.18
N VAL A 534 -15.14 8.65 4.62
CA VAL A 534 -14.64 9.84 3.93
C VAL A 534 -13.24 9.53 3.43
N PHE A 535 -13.14 9.35 2.11
CA PHE A 535 -11.88 9.17 1.41
C PHE A 535 -11.29 10.54 1.09
N VAL A 536 -10.24 10.92 1.84
CA VAL A 536 -9.49 12.15 1.64
C VAL A 536 -8.39 11.90 0.63
N LEU A 537 -8.56 12.45 -0.56
CA LEU A 537 -7.72 12.21 -1.72
C LEU A 537 -6.81 13.42 -1.95
N LYS A 538 -5.58 13.15 -2.38
CA LYS A 538 -4.70 14.16 -2.96
C LYS A 538 -4.42 13.76 -4.40
N GLU A 539 -4.90 14.55 -5.35
CA GLU A 539 -4.57 14.32 -6.76
C GLU A 539 -3.06 14.32 -6.99
N SER A 540 -2.60 13.41 -7.85
CA SER A 540 -1.24 13.42 -8.34
C SER A 540 -0.98 14.70 -9.15
N PRO A 541 0.28 15.14 -9.28
CA PRO A 541 0.64 16.24 -10.17
C PRO A 541 0.06 16.05 -11.57
N ALA A 542 -0.35 17.15 -12.21
CA ALA A 542 -1.01 17.12 -13.51
C ALA A 542 -0.12 16.50 -14.60
N LEU A 543 1.18 16.77 -14.52
CA LEU A 543 2.24 16.15 -15.31
C LEU A 543 3.39 15.79 -14.37
N MET A 544 3.93 14.58 -14.52
CA MET A 544 5.13 14.12 -13.83
C MET A 544 6.12 13.61 -14.87
N VAL A 545 7.30 14.22 -14.93
CA VAL A 545 8.38 13.85 -15.85
C VAL A 545 9.51 13.22 -15.06
N LYS A 546 10.10 12.15 -15.59
CA LYS A 546 11.27 11.47 -15.03
C LYS A 546 12.24 11.12 -16.16
N GLY A 547 13.54 11.24 -15.89
CA GLY A 547 14.60 10.87 -16.81
C GLY A 547 15.68 10.05 -16.11
N PHE A 548 16.40 9.24 -16.89
CA PHE A 548 17.56 8.47 -16.46
C PHE A 548 18.52 8.34 -17.64
N ILE A 549 19.81 8.47 -17.35
CA ILE A 549 20.90 8.19 -18.29
C ILE A 549 21.84 7.22 -17.57
N GLY A 550 22.25 6.17 -18.25
CA GLY A 550 23.15 5.16 -17.72
C GLY A 550 23.95 4.46 -18.80
N TYR A 551 24.81 3.53 -18.38
CA TYR A 551 25.63 2.71 -19.27
C TYR A 551 25.50 1.24 -18.87
N CYS A 552 25.38 0.37 -19.86
CA CYS A 552 25.35 -1.08 -19.71
C CYS A 552 26.37 -1.69 -20.68
N THR A 553 27.09 -2.73 -20.27
CA THR A 553 28.11 -3.36 -21.14
C THR A 553 27.49 -3.97 -22.40
N ASP A 554 26.33 -4.60 -22.27
CA ASP A 554 25.64 -5.24 -23.40
C ASP A 554 24.80 -4.26 -24.22
N ALA A 555 24.26 -3.22 -23.57
CA ALA A 555 23.30 -2.30 -24.17
C ALA A 555 23.90 -0.93 -24.56
N GLY A 556 25.14 -0.67 -24.17
CA GLY A 556 25.83 0.61 -24.29
C GLY A 556 25.17 1.73 -23.49
N VAL A 557 25.26 2.96 -24.01
CA VAL A 557 24.57 4.12 -23.44
C VAL A 557 23.06 3.87 -23.47
N THR A 558 22.43 4.06 -22.32
CA THR A 558 21.00 3.88 -22.10
C THR A 558 20.38 5.20 -21.66
N VAL A 559 19.36 5.65 -22.39
CA VAL A 559 18.57 6.84 -22.04
C VAL A 559 17.13 6.40 -21.82
N LYS A 560 16.54 6.75 -20.67
CA LYS A 560 15.13 6.51 -20.39
C LYS A 560 14.44 7.80 -19.99
N GLY A 561 13.30 8.06 -20.58
CA GLY A 561 12.44 9.20 -20.27
C GLY A 561 11.01 8.74 -20.07
N SER A 562 10.28 9.37 -19.16
CA SER A 562 8.84 9.14 -19.05
C SER A 562 8.11 10.38 -18.61
N ALA A 563 6.90 10.54 -19.14
CA ALA A 563 5.96 11.59 -18.79
C ALA A 563 4.61 10.95 -18.45
N ARG A 564 4.05 11.31 -17.30
CA ARG A 564 2.73 10.84 -16.86
C ARG A 564 1.80 12.02 -16.62
N SER A 565 0.65 12.02 -17.29
CA SER A 565 -0.48 12.85 -16.88
C SER A 565 -1.48 12.01 -16.08
N SER A 566 -1.85 12.53 -14.91
CA SER A 566 -2.92 11.99 -14.08
C SER A 566 -4.22 12.69 -14.43
N SER A 567 -5.33 11.99 -14.63
CA SER A 567 -6.67 12.56 -14.86
C SER A 567 -6.73 13.77 -15.83
N PRO A 568 -6.17 13.68 -17.05
CA PRO A 568 -6.30 14.77 -18.02
C PRO A 568 -7.78 15.01 -18.32
N PHE A 569 -8.14 16.29 -18.51
CA PHE A 569 -9.53 16.76 -18.68
C PHE A 569 -10.48 16.38 -17.52
N GLY A 570 -9.92 15.93 -16.38
CA GLY A 570 -10.67 15.54 -15.19
C GLY A 570 -11.39 14.19 -15.27
N ARG A 571 -11.06 13.32 -16.24
CA ARG A 571 -11.81 12.07 -16.53
C ARG A 571 -11.29 10.79 -15.85
N ALA A 572 -10.45 10.93 -14.82
CA ALA A 572 -9.95 9.83 -13.98
C ALA A 572 -9.27 8.68 -14.76
N PHE A 573 -8.59 9.00 -15.86
CA PHE A 573 -7.68 8.08 -16.55
C PHE A 573 -6.24 8.59 -16.45
N SER A 574 -5.25 7.75 -16.73
CA SER A 574 -3.84 8.14 -16.75
C SER A 574 -3.29 8.00 -18.16
N VAL A 575 -2.54 8.99 -18.62
CA VAL A 575 -1.74 8.90 -19.86
C VAL A 575 -0.29 8.79 -19.46
N PHE A 576 0.41 7.80 -19.99
CA PHE A 576 1.80 7.54 -19.68
C PHE A 576 2.59 7.32 -20.96
N LEU A 577 3.47 8.27 -21.28
CA LEU A 577 4.45 8.16 -22.34
C LEU A 577 5.78 7.74 -21.72
N SER A 578 6.42 6.72 -22.28
CA SER A 578 7.73 6.26 -21.86
C SER A 578 8.57 5.97 -23.09
N GLY A 579 9.82 6.40 -23.07
CA GLY A 579 10.82 6.10 -24.09
C GLY A 579 12.06 5.52 -23.42
N GLU A 580 12.63 4.49 -24.03
CA GLU A 580 13.91 3.90 -23.67
C GLU A 580 14.71 3.70 -24.95
N TYR A 581 15.96 4.14 -24.94
CA TYR A 581 16.92 3.92 -26.02
C TYR A 581 18.17 3.26 -25.43
N ARG A 582 18.65 2.22 -26.09
CA ARG A 582 19.84 1.46 -25.76
C ARG A 582 20.66 1.31 -27.04
N LYS A 583 21.90 1.83 -27.02
CA LYS A 583 22.74 1.93 -28.23
C LYS A 583 22.82 0.64 -29.04
N THR A 584 22.96 -0.52 -28.40
CA THR A 584 23.19 -1.82 -29.06
C THR A 584 21.99 -2.77 -29.05
N GLU A 585 20.94 -2.46 -28.29
CA GLU A 585 19.74 -3.30 -28.19
C GLU A 585 18.51 -2.68 -28.89
N GLY A 586 18.57 -1.38 -29.22
CA GLY A 586 17.50 -0.66 -29.92
C GLY A 586 16.69 0.28 -29.02
N SER A 587 15.40 0.44 -29.30
CA SER A 587 14.56 1.44 -28.66
C SER A 587 13.15 0.92 -28.35
N ASN A 588 12.51 1.49 -27.34
CA ASN A 588 11.14 1.15 -26.95
C ASN A 588 10.41 2.41 -26.50
N ILE A 589 9.47 2.87 -27.31
CA ILE A 589 8.61 4.00 -27.03
C ILE A 589 7.19 3.49 -26.90
N PHE A 590 6.53 3.78 -25.79
CA PHE A 590 5.12 3.46 -25.64
C PHE A 590 4.31 4.58 -25.01
N LEU A 591 3.13 4.78 -25.59
CA LEU A 591 2.04 5.56 -25.03
C LEU A 591 1.02 4.59 -24.43
N ARG A 592 0.70 4.74 -23.15
CA ARG A 592 -0.30 3.95 -22.45
C ARG A 592 -1.38 4.83 -21.86
N ILE A 593 -2.63 4.56 -22.22
CA ILE A 593 -3.82 5.13 -21.60
C ILE A 593 -4.40 4.07 -20.67
N GLY A 594 -4.60 4.40 -19.41
CA GLY A 594 -5.12 3.46 -18.40
C GLY A 594 -6.31 4.00 -17.64
N LYS A 595 -7.37 3.20 -17.50
CA LYS A 595 -8.58 3.55 -16.75
C LYS A 595 -9.02 2.41 -15.84
N SER A 596 -9.33 2.74 -14.59
CA SER A 596 -9.85 1.78 -13.61
C SER A 596 -11.38 1.78 -13.63
N GLY A 597 -12.02 0.69 -13.21
CA GLY A 597 -13.48 0.56 -13.21
C GLY A 597 -14.06 0.12 -14.56
N ILE A 598 -13.30 -0.61 -15.39
CA ILE A 598 -13.77 -1.11 -16.69
C ILE A 598 -14.52 -2.43 -16.47
N PHE A 599 -15.82 -2.51 -16.76
CA PHE A 599 -16.74 -3.63 -16.44
C PHE A 599 -16.97 -3.90 -14.94
N SER A 600 -15.98 -3.65 -14.08
CA SER A 600 -16.05 -3.83 -12.63
C SER A 600 -15.07 -2.89 -11.91
N PRO A 601 -15.34 -2.45 -10.67
CA PRO A 601 -14.44 -1.57 -9.91
C PRO A 601 -12.99 -2.10 -9.75
N ARG A 602 -12.82 -3.42 -9.78
CA ARG A 602 -11.51 -4.10 -9.62
C ARG A 602 -10.70 -4.18 -10.90
N ASN A 603 -11.34 -3.99 -12.04
CA ASN A 603 -10.74 -4.18 -13.35
C ASN A 603 -10.15 -2.86 -13.85
N ARG A 604 -8.97 -2.95 -14.47
CA ARG A 604 -8.29 -1.82 -15.08
C ARG A 604 -7.96 -2.13 -16.52
N GLY A 605 -8.50 -1.31 -17.42
CA GLY A 605 -8.22 -1.37 -18.84
C GLY A 605 -7.02 -0.50 -19.22
N TYR A 606 -6.29 -0.96 -20.22
CA TYR A 606 -5.20 -0.24 -20.86
C TYR A 606 -5.32 -0.32 -22.37
N LEU A 607 -5.07 0.82 -23.02
CA LEU A 607 -4.72 0.91 -24.43
C LEU A 607 -3.24 1.31 -24.49
N SER A 608 -2.41 0.52 -25.18
CA SER A 608 -1.01 0.85 -25.40
C SER A 608 -0.69 0.92 -26.89
N LEU A 609 -0.02 1.99 -27.31
CA LEU A 609 0.62 2.10 -28.61
C LEU A 609 2.13 2.01 -28.37
N ILE A 610 2.80 1.07 -29.03
CA ILE A 610 4.21 0.76 -28.78
C ILE A 610 4.94 0.76 -30.12
N ARG A 611 6.04 1.50 -30.20
CA ARG A 611 7.05 1.35 -31.26
C ARG A 611 8.31 0.79 -30.62
N LYS A 612 8.77 -0.35 -31.11
CA LYS A 612 9.93 -1.04 -30.57
C LYS A 612 10.90 -1.38 -31.69
N THR A 613 12.18 -1.07 -31.52
CA THR A 613 13.26 -1.54 -32.38
C THR A 613 14.16 -2.47 -31.57
N GLU A 614 14.51 -3.61 -32.14
CA GLU A 614 15.38 -4.62 -31.53
C GLU A 614 16.47 -5.00 -32.52
N ILE A 615 17.70 -5.08 -32.01
CA ILE A 615 18.90 -5.41 -32.78
C ILE A 615 19.41 -6.75 -32.27
N PHE A 616 19.42 -7.77 -33.13
CA PHE A 616 20.01 -9.08 -32.87
C PHE A 616 21.27 -9.26 -33.73
N GLU A 617 22.02 -10.34 -33.47
CA GLU A 617 23.21 -10.66 -34.27
C GLU A 617 22.88 -10.97 -35.73
N SER A 618 21.74 -11.64 -35.97
CA SER A 618 21.38 -12.15 -37.30
C SER A 618 20.23 -11.40 -37.98
N PHE A 619 19.52 -10.54 -37.26
CA PHE A 619 18.41 -9.76 -37.82
C PHE A 619 18.11 -8.51 -36.98
N ASN A 620 17.47 -7.54 -37.60
CA ASN A 620 16.90 -6.38 -36.92
C ASN A 620 15.38 -6.39 -37.05
N VAL A 621 14.69 -5.88 -36.02
CA VAL A 621 13.23 -5.82 -36.03
C VAL A 621 12.70 -4.47 -35.59
N GLU A 622 11.72 -3.97 -36.34
CA GLU A 622 10.89 -2.84 -35.95
C GLU A 622 9.42 -3.28 -35.80
N ARG A 623 8.85 -3.07 -34.62
CA ARG A 623 7.48 -3.46 -34.26
C ARG A 623 6.62 -2.24 -33.95
N TYR A 624 5.44 -2.18 -34.55
CA TYR A 624 4.38 -1.22 -34.23
C TYR A 624 3.20 -2.00 -33.66
N ILE A 625 2.95 -1.84 -32.36
CA ILE A 625 2.02 -2.67 -31.62
C ILE A 625 0.90 -1.81 -31.03
N THR A 626 -0.34 -2.21 -31.29
CA THR A 626 -1.53 -1.74 -30.58
C THR A 626 -2.03 -2.83 -29.65
N ARG A 627 -2.07 -2.55 -28.34
CA ARG A 627 -2.43 -3.53 -27.32
C ARG A 627 -3.61 -3.04 -26.49
N PHE A 628 -4.62 -3.88 -26.36
CA PHE A 628 -5.72 -3.72 -25.41
C PHE A 628 -5.55 -4.74 -24.29
N GLU A 629 -5.52 -4.30 -23.04
CA GLU A 629 -5.32 -5.16 -21.87
C GLU A 629 -6.34 -4.82 -20.78
N ILE A 630 -7.00 -5.83 -20.24
CA ILE A 630 -7.80 -5.74 -19.01
C ILE A 630 -7.06 -6.51 -17.93
N SER A 631 -6.80 -5.84 -16.81
CA SER A 631 -6.09 -6.43 -15.68
C SER A 631 -6.93 -6.36 -14.41
N ARG A 632 -6.82 -7.39 -13.57
CA ARG A 632 -7.44 -7.47 -12.27
C ARG A 632 -6.40 -7.89 -11.24
N LYS A 633 -6.35 -7.16 -10.12
CA LYS A 633 -5.51 -7.49 -8.97
C LYS A 633 -6.38 -8.11 -7.88
N GLN A 634 -5.97 -9.28 -7.38
CA GLN A 634 -6.67 -10.03 -6.35
C GLN A 634 -5.78 -10.13 -5.10
N GLY A 635 -6.22 -9.49 -4.02
CA GLY A 635 -5.41 -9.34 -2.81
C GLY A 635 -4.12 -8.56 -3.08
N LYS A 636 -3.03 -8.91 -2.37
CA LYS A 636 -1.74 -8.21 -2.46
C LYS A 636 -0.77 -8.82 -3.48
N ALA A 637 -1.00 -10.05 -3.93
CA ALA A 637 0.02 -10.84 -4.64
C ALA A 637 -0.37 -11.25 -6.07
N LEU A 638 -1.65 -11.53 -6.34
CA LEU A 638 -2.08 -12.06 -7.64
C LEU A 638 -2.55 -10.95 -8.57
N LYS A 639 -1.97 -10.86 -9.76
CA LYS A 639 -2.43 -10.03 -10.87
C LYS A 639 -2.71 -10.92 -12.08
N GLN A 640 -3.91 -10.82 -12.63
CA GLN A 640 -4.29 -11.47 -13.87
C GLN A 640 -4.55 -10.41 -14.94
N SER A 641 -4.07 -10.62 -16.15
CA SER A 641 -4.23 -9.72 -17.28
C SER A 641 -4.66 -10.51 -18.51
N TYR A 642 -5.64 -10.02 -19.23
CA TYR A 642 -6.20 -10.60 -20.44
C TYR A 642 -6.15 -9.52 -21.50
N GLY A 643 -5.76 -9.86 -22.73
CA GLY A 643 -5.67 -8.83 -23.75
C GLY A 643 -5.52 -9.36 -25.15
N THR A 644 -5.56 -8.41 -26.08
CA THR A 644 -5.28 -8.63 -27.49
C THR A 644 -4.20 -7.67 -27.95
N GLU A 645 -3.40 -8.13 -28.89
CA GLU A 645 -2.30 -7.41 -29.49
C GLU A 645 -2.41 -7.50 -31.01
N ILE A 646 -2.32 -6.35 -31.67
CA ILE A 646 -2.23 -6.24 -33.12
C ILE A 646 -0.88 -5.61 -33.41
N SER A 647 -0.08 -6.26 -34.24
CA SER A 647 1.27 -5.80 -34.54
C SER A 647 1.56 -5.81 -36.03
N LYS A 648 2.29 -4.79 -36.48
CA LYS A 648 2.99 -4.76 -37.75
C LYS A 648 4.48 -4.82 -37.44
N GLU A 649 5.17 -5.76 -38.05
CA GLU A 649 6.59 -5.99 -37.82
C GLU A 649 7.34 -5.93 -39.15
N ILE A 650 8.49 -5.28 -39.14
CA ILE A 650 9.43 -5.23 -40.25
C ILE A 650 10.70 -5.90 -39.77
N VAL A 651 11.05 -7.01 -40.41
CA VAL A 651 12.24 -7.81 -40.09
C VAL A 651 13.25 -7.57 -41.20
N ASP A 652 14.48 -7.30 -40.84
CA ASP A 652 15.62 -7.21 -41.75
C ASP A 652 16.60 -8.30 -41.36
N ASP A 653 16.43 -9.47 -41.97
CA ASP A 653 17.20 -10.68 -41.68
C ASP A 653 18.35 -10.82 -42.67
N ILE A 654 19.54 -11.15 -42.19
CA ILE A 654 20.73 -11.32 -43.02
C ILE A 654 20.52 -12.46 -44.03
N ALA A 655 19.77 -13.51 -43.68
CA ALA A 655 19.53 -14.66 -44.54
C ALA A 655 18.38 -14.43 -45.54
N SER A 656 17.24 -13.90 -45.08
CA SER A 656 16.01 -13.79 -45.89
C SER A 656 15.70 -12.37 -46.40
N GLY A 657 16.52 -11.38 -46.03
CA GLY A 657 16.32 -9.98 -46.39
C GLY A 657 15.14 -9.34 -45.65
N ARG A 658 14.62 -8.24 -46.22
CA ARG A 658 13.60 -7.42 -45.57
C ARG A 658 12.19 -7.95 -45.79
N THR A 659 11.53 -8.38 -44.72
CA THR A 659 10.17 -8.95 -44.73
C THR A 659 9.21 -8.17 -43.82
N LYS A 660 7.90 -8.32 -44.04
CA LYS A 660 6.84 -7.66 -43.26
C LYS A 660 5.87 -8.70 -42.75
N PHE A 661 5.49 -8.58 -41.47
CA PHE A 661 4.51 -9.46 -40.81
C PHE A 661 3.40 -8.63 -40.16
N TYR A 662 2.18 -9.10 -40.28
CA TYR A 662 1.00 -8.62 -39.56
C TYR A 662 0.52 -9.73 -38.64
N LYS A 663 0.49 -9.47 -37.33
CA LYS A 663 0.08 -10.48 -36.35
C LYS A 663 -1.04 -9.97 -35.46
N ARG A 664 -1.90 -10.91 -35.07
CA ARG A 664 -2.97 -10.70 -34.10
C ARG A 664 -2.85 -11.78 -33.04
N THR A 665 -2.78 -11.37 -31.78
CA THR A 665 -2.49 -12.26 -30.67
C THR A 665 -3.46 -12.03 -29.52
N LEU A 666 -4.06 -13.09 -29.02
CA LEU A 666 -4.74 -13.09 -27.71
C LEU A 666 -3.78 -13.57 -26.64
N PHE A 667 -3.78 -12.94 -25.46
CA PHE A 667 -2.89 -13.34 -24.38
C PHE A 667 -3.54 -13.31 -23.00
N ILE A 668 -3.02 -14.17 -22.13
CA ILE A 668 -3.33 -14.21 -20.70
C ILE A 668 -2.01 -14.19 -19.94
N ILE A 669 -1.91 -13.31 -18.94
CA ILE A 669 -0.75 -13.19 -18.05
C ILE A 669 -1.22 -13.34 -16.61
N THR A 670 -0.62 -14.28 -15.89
CA THR A 670 -0.79 -14.46 -14.44
C THR A 670 0.54 -14.16 -13.75
N ASP A 671 0.57 -13.15 -12.89
CA ASP A 671 1.73 -12.78 -12.07
C ASP A 671 1.35 -12.89 -10.59
N TYR A 672 2.00 -13.80 -9.89
CA TYR A 672 1.83 -14.02 -8.45
C TYR A 672 3.13 -13.65 -7.75
N ASP A 673 3.17 -12.47 -7.11
CA ASP A 673 4.37 -11.94 -6.47
C ASP A 673 4.16 -11.77 -4.96
N LYS A 674 4.95 -12.52 -4.17
CA LYS A 674 5.01 -12.46 -2.70
C LYS A 674 6.40 -12.07 -2.19
N ARG A 675 7.21 -11.42 -3.01
CA ARG A 675 8.50 -10.88 -2.57
C ARG A 675 8.28 -9.78 -1.54
N ASP A 676 9.23 -9.68 -0.60
CA ASP A 676 9.22 -8.66 0.44
C ASP A 676 9.50 -7.25 -0.09
N SER A 677 10.28 -7.14 -1.16
CA SER A 677 10.56 -5.89 -1.86
C SER A 677 10.70 -6.16 -3.36
N PHE A 678 10.21 -5.22 -4.17
CA PHE A 678 10.40 -5.25 -5.61
C PHE A 678 11.83 -4.85 -6.01
N SER A 679 12.43 -3.89 -5.30
CA SER A 679 13.74 -3.32 -5.66
C SER A 679 14.92 -4.02 -4.99
N ASN A 680 14.71 -4.66 -3.84
CA ASN A 680 15.72 -5.46 -3.15
C ASN A 680 15.09 -6.68 -2.45
N PRO A 681 14.65 -7.69 -3.23
CA PRO A 681 14.04 -8.87 -2.66
C PRO A 681 15.07 -9.68 -1.86
N THR A 682 14.73 -10.02 -0.61
CA THR A 682 15.55 -10.89 0.26
C THR A 682 14.84 -12.19 0.63
N ARG A 683 13.51 -12.20 0.54
CA ARG A 683 12.68 -13.38 0.83
C ARG A 683 11.41 -13.38 -0.01
N GLY A 684 10.80 -14.55 -0.14
CA GLY A 684 9.53 -14.72 -0.83
C GLY A 684 9.70 -15.43 -2.16
N TYR A 685 8.70 -15.31 -3.03
CA TYR A 685 8.70 -15.99 -4.32
C TYR A 685 7.82 -15.25 -5.32
N ARG A 686 8.09 -15.48 -6.61
CA ARG A 686 7.28 -15.00 -7.72
C ARG A 686 7.04 -16.14 -8.71
N PHE A 687 5.82 -16.22 -9.21
CA PHE A 687 5.41 -17.10 -10.29
C PHE A 687 4.79 -16.25 -11.40
N TYR A 688 5.29 -16.41 -12.62
CA TYR A 688 4.80 -15.72 -13.81
C TYR A 688 4.44 -16.76 -14.87
N LEU A 689 3.23 -16.64 -15.41
CA LEU A 689 2.74 -17.45 -16.52
C LEU A 689 2.22 -16.52 -17.62
N LYS A 690 2.66 -16.72 -18.85
CA LYS A 690 2.11 -16.08 -20.05
C LYS A 690 1.64 -17.18 -20.99
N LEU A 691 0.40 -17.07 -21.46
CA LEU A 691 -0.15 -17.86 -22.55
C LEU A 691 -0.51 -16.91 -23.68
N SER A 692 -0.25 -17.29 -24.93
CA SER A 692 -0.58 -16.48 -26.10
C SER A 692 -0.99 -17.36 -27.28
N TYR A 693 -2.00 -16.91 -28.03
CA TYR A 693 -2.47 -17.54 -29.26
C TYR A 693 -2.37 -16.50 -30.36
N THR A 694 -1.54 -16.75 -31.36
CA THR A 694 -1.28 -15.85 -32.49
C THR A 694 -1.78 -16.49 -33.78
N GLY A 695 -2.46 -15.71 -34.63
CA GLY A 695 -2.94 -16.16 -35.93
C GLY A 695 -4.19 -17.04 -35.89
N GLY A 696 -4.25 -18.04 -36.76
CA GLY A 696 -5.40 -18.93 -36.94
C GLY A 696 -6.67 -18.16 -37.28
N PHE A 697 -7.72 -18.34 -36.49
CA PHE A 697 -8.99 -17.62 -36.67
C PHE A 697 -8.87 -16.10 -36.47
N LEU A 698 -7.79 -15.61 -35.85
CA LEU A 698 -7.53 -14.17 -35.73
C LEU A 698 -7.00 -13.57 -37.04
N GLY A 699 -6.42 -14.40 -37.91
CA GLY A 699 -5.68 -14.00 -39.11
C GLY A 699 -4.30 -13.39 -38.80
N GLY A 700 -3.54 -13.12 -39.86
CA GLY A 700 -2.15 -12.65 -39.78
C GLY A 700 -1.18 -13.66 -40.40
N ASP A 701 0.11 -13.36 -40.30
CA ASP A 701 1.17 -14.05 -41.03
C ASP A 701 1.95 -15.06 -40.15
N ALA A 702 1.43 -15.41 -38.97
CA ALA A 702 2.08 -16.34 -38.04
C ALA A 702 1.05 -17.08 -37.19
N ASP A 703 1.22 -18.40 -37.06
CA ASP A 703 0.26 -19.31 -36.42
C ASP A 703 0.91 -20.17 -35.35
N TYR A 704 0.82 -19.73 -34.10
CA TYR A 704 1.43 -20.45 -32.98
C TYR A 704 0.77 -20.18 -31.63
N PHE A 705 0.93 -21.15 -30.74
CA PHE A 705 0.64 -21.01 -29.32
C PHE A 705 1.94 -20.83 -28.55
N LEU A 706 2.02 -19.84 -27.67
CA LEU A 706 3.17 -19.60 -26.79
C LEU A 706 2.77 -19.80 -25.34
N SER A 707 3.55 -20.58 -24.60
CA SER A 707 3.51 -20.67 -23.15
C SER A 707 4.87 -20.31 -22.56
N GLU A 708 4.87 -19.47 -21.51
CA GLU A 708 6.09 -19.09 -20.80
C GLU A 708 5.84 -19.10 -19.30
N ILE A 709 6.69 -19.82 -18.56
CA ILE A 709 6.64 -19.95 -17.11
C ILE A 709 7.97 -19.45 -16.54
N LYS A 710 7.91 -18.56 -15.53
CA LYS A 710 9.08 -18.10 -14.77
C LYS A 710 8.81 -18.22 -13.29
N VAL A 711 9.76 -18.79 -12.57
CA VAL A 711 9.73 -18.98 -11.11
C VAL A 711 10.94 -18.34 -10.49
N LEU A 712 10.73 -17.65 -9.37
CA LEU A 712 11.77 -17.07 -8.54
C LEU A 712 11.48 -17.39 -7.08
N LYS A 713 12.47 -17.90 -6.36
CA LYS A 713 12.41 -18.17 -4.92
C LYS A 713 13.61 -17.53 -4.25
N LEU A 714 13.35 -16.75 -3.20
CA LEU A 714 14.39 -16.17 -2.35
C LEU A 714 14.22 -16.62 -0.92
N LYS A 715 15.35 -16.92 -0.27
CA LYS A 715 15.44 -17.26 1.13
C LYS A 715 16.65 -16.57 1.74
N ASN A 716 16.44 -15.82 2.81
CA ASN A 716 17.52 -15.32 3.64
C ASN A 716 18.05 -16.46 4.53
N ILE A 717 19.38 -16.60 4.60
CA ILE A 717 20.10 -17.56 5.44
C ILE A 717 20.99 -16.74 6.37
N LYS A 718 20.70 -16.75 7.68
CA LYS A 718 21.27 -15.77 8.63
C LYS A 718 20.98 -14.32 8.18
N ARG A 719 21.27 -13.29 8.97
CA ARG A 719 20.90 -11.91 8.59
C ARG A 719 21.69 -11.32 7.41
N LYS A 720 22.76 -11.99 6.95
CA LYS A 720 23.68 -11.48 5.91
C LYS A 720 23.62 -12.22 4.57
N PHE A 721 23.10 -13.44 4.50
CA PHE A 721 23.05 -14.19 3.23
C PHE A 721 21.65 -14.25 2.63
N VAL A 722 21.57 -14.15 1.31
CA VAL A 722 20.35 -14.37 0.55
C VAL A 722 20.64 -15.37 -0.56
N VAL A 723 19.93 -16.49 -0.57
CA VAL A 723 19.93 -17.43 -1.69
C VAL A 723 18.73 -17.13 -2.58
N ALA A 724 18.99 -16.94 -3.86
CA ALA A 724 18.00 -16.76 -4.90
C ALA A 724 18.09 -17.92 -5.90
N PHE A 725 16.96 -18.52 -6.20
CA PHE A 725 16.80 -19.53 -7.25
C PHE A 725 15.81 -19.01 -8.29
N ARG A 726 16.18 -19.09 -9.57
CA ARG A 726 15.35 -18.72 -10.70
C ARG A 726 15.28 -19.88 -11.68
N ALA A 727 14.10 -20.15 -12.23
CA ALA A 727 13.91 -21.06 -13.34
C ALA A 727 12.95 -20.46 -14.36
N GLY A 728 13.16 -20.76 -15.64
CA GLY A 728 12.32 -20.31 -16.74
C GLY A 728 12.19 -21.38 -17.82
N VAL A 729 10.99 -21.55 -18.34
CA VAL A 729 10.71 -22.43 -19.48
C VAL A 729 9.79 -21.69 -20.44
N GLY A 730 10.10 -21.72 -21.72
CA GLY A 730 9.25 -21.22 -22.79
C GLY A 730 9.05 -22.28 -23.85
N TYR A 731 7.83 -22.37 -24.37
CA TYR A 731 7.46 -23.28 -25.44
C TYR A 731 6.56 -22.57 -26.44
N ILE A 732 6.87 -22.71 -27.72
CA ILE A 732 6.09 -22.23 -28.84
C ILE A 732 5.68 -23.45 -29.66
N LYS A 733 4.38 -23.68 -29.80
CA LYS A 733 3.83 -24.74 -30.65
C LYS A 733 3.27 -24.11 -31.93
N PRO A 734 3.95 -24.21 -33.08
CA PRO A 734 3.36 -23.82 -34.36
C PRO A 734 2.17 -24.73 -34.70
N PHE A 735 1.17 -24.18 -35.38
CA PHE A 735 0.02 -24.94 -35.89
C PHE A 735 -0.41 -24.53 -37.31
N GLY A 736 0.40 -23.72 -37.99
CA GLY A 736 0.16 -23.23 -39.34
C GLY A 736 1.45 -22.74 -39.99
N SER A 737 1.48 -21.46 -40.40
CA SER A 737 2.59 -20.77 -41.12
C SER A 737 3.96 -20.73 -40.44
N GLY A 738 4.17 -21.46 -39.34
CA GLY A 738 5.42 -21.52 -38.59
C GLY A 738 5.62 -20.35 -37.62
N VAL A 739 6.81 -20.30 -37.01
CA VAL A 739 7.19 -19.26 -36.04
C VAL A 739 8.24 -18.34 -36.67
N PRO A 740 7.93 -17.04 -36.89
CA PRO A 740 8.89 -16.06 -37.39
C PRO A 740 10.12 -15.94 -36.49
N ILE A 741 11.30 -15.70 -37.09
CA ILE A 741 12.60 -15.69 -36.40
C ILE A 741 12.63 -14.74 -35.19
N GLN A 742 11.93 -13.60 -35.29
CA GLN A 742 11.87 -12.58 -34.25
C GLN A 742 11.01 -12.94 -33.02
N ASP A 743 10.16 -13.97 -33.14
CA ASP A 743 9.28 -14.42 -32.06
C ASP A 743 9.84 -15.63 -31.31
N ARG A 744 10.88 -16.28 -31.88
CA ARG A 744 11.59 -17.40 -31.26
C ARG A 744 12.36 -16.95 -30.02
N PHE A 745 12.71 -17.91 -29.19
CA PHE A 745 13.47 -17.65 -27.96
C PHE A 745 14.96 -17.55 -28.24
N TYR A 746 15.60 -16.70 -27.44
CA TYR A 746 17.05 -16.48 -27.42
C TYR A 746 17.50 -16.30 -25.98
N LEU A 747 18.64 -16.88 -25.62
CA LEU A 747 19.26 -16.71 -24.30
C LEU A 747 20.64 -16.03 -24.39
N GLY A 748 21.23 -15.75 -23.23
CA GLY A 748 22.45 -14.95 -23.03
C GLY A 748 22.18 -13.56 -22.45
N GLY A 749 23.22 -12.86 -22.00
CA GLY A 749 23.15 -11.50 -21.48
C GLY A 749 22.82 -11.38 -19.99
N ALA A 750 22.81 -10.14 -19.49
CA ALA A 750 22.70 -9.81 -18.07
C ALA A 750 21.39 -10.28 -17.37
N GLU A 751 20.34 -10.57 -18.14
CA GLU A 751 19.01 -10.95 -17.64
C GLU A 751 18.70 -12.45 -17.79
N SER A 752 19.53 -13.22 -18.50
CA SER A 752 19.37 -14.68 -18.62
C SER A 752 20.64 -15.40 -18.13
N ILE A 753 21.50 -15.91 -19.02
CA ILE A 753 22.73 -16.62 -18.67
C ILE A 753 23.89 -15.64 -18.78
N ARG A 754 24.32 -15.10 -17.64
CA ARG A 754 25.44 -14.16 -17.55
C ARG A 754 26.73 -14.84 -18.02
N GLY A 755 27.66 -14.08 -18.56
CA GLY A 755 28.87 -14.58 -19.21
C GLY A 755 28.71 -14.67 -20.73
N TYR A 756 27.52 -14.94 -21.26
CA TYR A 756 27.27 -15.02 -22.71
C TYR A 756 26.67 -13.73 -23.26
N LYS A 757 26.93 -13.40 -24.52
CA LYS A 757 26.28 -12.27 -25.20
C LYS A 757 24.79 -12.60 -25.44
N TYR A 758 23.91 -11.61 -25.25
CA TYR A 758 22.48 -11.78 -25.54
C TYR A 758 22.28 -12.22 -27.00
N GLY A 759 21.35 -13.16 -27.25
CA GLY A 759 21.06 -13.64 -28.59
C GLY A 759 21.90 -14.85 -29.05
N THR A 760 23.00 -15.15 -28.36
CA THR A 760 24.01 -16.10 -28.87
C THR A 760 23.88 -17.52 -28.32
N ILE A 761 23.04 -17.73 -27.31
CA ILE A 761 22.61 -19.07 -26.93
C ILE A 761 21.33 -19.35 -27.73
N SER A 762 21.51 -20.02 -28.85
CA SER A 762 20.51 -20.17 -29.91
C SER A 762 20.93 -21.29 -30.87
N PRO A 763 19.98 -22.03 -31.47
CA PRO A 763 20.25 -22.83 -32.67
C PRO A 763 20.84 -21.95 -33.77
N VAL A 764 21.72 -22.53 -34.59
CA VAL A 764 22.34 -21.86 -35.74
C VAL A 764 21.96 -22.55 -37.05
N ASP A 765 21.85 -21.77 -38.13
CA ASP A 765 21.67 -22.30 -39.48
C ASP A 765 23.01 -22.80 -40.08
N SER A 766 22.96 -23.30 -41.32
CA SER A 766 24.13 -23.80 -42.06
C SER A 766 25.20 -22.73 -42.33
N PHE A 767 24.84 -21.45 -42.24
CA PHE A 767 25.75 -20.31 -42.43
C PHE A 767 26.28 -19.75 -41.10
N GLY A 768 25.88 -20.35 -39.97
CA GLY A 768 26.28 -19.93 -38.63
C GLY A 768 25.45 -18.77 -38.06
N ASN A 769 24.32 -18.41 -38.68
CA ASN A 769 23.43 -17.37 -38.16
C ASN A 769 22.59 -17.91 -37.00
N TYR A 770 22.37 -17.11 -35.97
CA TYR A 770 21.55 -17.47 -34.81
C TYR A 770 20.05 -17.34 -35.15
N VAL A 771 19.34 -18.46 -35.22
CA VAL A 771 17.95 -18.52 -35.73
C VAL A 771 16.87 -18.69 -34.67
N GLY A 772 17.25 -18.81 -33.39
CA GLY A 772 16.33 -18.97 -32.29
C GLY A 772 15.70 -20.35 -32.24
N GLY A 773 15.00 -20.64 -31.14
CA GLY A 773 14.29 -21.91 -30.96
C GLY A 773 12.88 -21.73 -30.43
N ASN A 774 12.05 -22.76 -30.61
CA ASN A 774 10.69 -22.78 -30.11
C ASN A 774 10.61 -23.27 -28.66
N PHE A 775 11.68 -23.82 -28.11
CA PHE A 775 11.74 -24.23 -26.72
C PHE A 775 12.98 -23.65 -26.03
N TYR A 776 12.84 -23.17 -24.79
CA TYR A 776 14.00 -22.87 -23.94
C TYR A 776 13.79 -23.37 -22.53
N SER A 777 14.90 -23.67 -21.87
CA SER A 777 14.94 -23.95 -20.44
C SER A 777 16.14 -23.27 -19.81
N LEU A 778 15.94 -22.64 -18.65
CA LEU A 778 17.01 -22.03 -17.88
C LEU A 778 16.81 -22.20 -16.38
N ALA A 779 17.92 -22.29 -15.66
CA ALA A 779 18.00 -22.28 -14.21
C ALA A 779 19.17 -21.40 -13.76
N SER A 780 19.02 -20.72 -12.62
CA SER A 780 20.06 -19.90 -12.03
C SER A 780 19.98 -19.95 -10.51
N ILE A 781 21.13 -20.10 -9.87
CA ILE A 781 21.30 -20.03 -8.42
C ILE A 781 22.26 -18.89 -8.12
N GLU A 782 21.89 -18.01 -7.19
CA GLU A 782 22.73 -16.92 -6.72
C GLU A 782 22.76 -16.88 -5.20
N LEU A 783 23.97 -16.81 -4.62
CA LEU A 783 24.22 -16.58 -3.21
C LEU A 783 24.74 -15.16 -3.02
N ARG A 784 23.96 -14.30 -2.38
CA ARG A 784 24.36 -12.93 -2.01
C ARG A 784 24.85 -12.87 -0.57
N TYR A 785 25.87 -12.07 -0.33
CA TYR A 785 26.39 -11.72 0.97
C TYR A 785 26.39 -10.20 1.16
N MET A 786 25.73 -9.73 2.22
CA MET A 786 25.66 -8.32 2.58
C MET A 786 26.91 -7.92 3.40
N ILE A 787 27.81 -7.16 2.79
CA ILE A 787 29.03 -6.67 3.45
C ILE A 787 28.70 -5.45 4.31
N PHE A 788 28.06 -4.46 3.68
CA PHE A 788 27.53 -3.25 4.30
C PHE A 788 26.08 -3.09 3.91
N LYS A 789 25.33 -2.18 4.54
CA LYS A 789 23.90 -2.00 4.24
C LYS A 789 23.63 -1.65 2.77
N GLU A 790 24.59 -1.03 2.10
CA GLU A 790 24.52 -0.58 0.72
C GLU A 790 25.29 -1.48 -0.25
N LEU A 791 26.03 -2.48 0.25
CA LEU A 791 27.00 -3.25 -0.53
C LEU A 791 26.81 -4.75 -0.42
N GLN A 792 26.63 -5.41 -1.57
CA GLN A 792 26.52 -6.87 -1.64
C GLN A 792 27.51 -7.46 -2.64
N ILE A 793 28.13 -8.57 -2.26
CA ILE A 793 28.77 -9.50 -3.19
C ILE A 793 27.81 -10.65 -3.44
N ALA A 794 27.91 -11.28 -4.59
CA ALA A 794 27.19 -12.51 -4.87
C ALA A 794 27.95 -13.37 -5.84
N ILE A 795 27.78 -14.66 -5.65
CA ILE A 795 28.31 -15.74 -6.47
C ILE A 795 27.11 -16.38 -7.16
N PHE A 796 27.22 -16.66 -8.44
CA PHE A 796 26.12 -17.24 -9.20
C PHE A 796 26.58 -18.37 -10.11
N CYS A 797 25.64 -19.25 -10.40
CA CYS A 797 25.71 -20.28 -11.44
C CYS A 797 24.47 -20.14 -12.30
N ASP A 798 24.65 -19.86 -13.59
CA ASP A 798 23.57 -19.78 -14.57
C ASP A 798 23.72 -20.94 -15.56
N SER A 799 22.62 -21.57 -15.96
CA SER A 799 22.64 -22.67 -16.93
C SER A 799 21.35 -22.73 -17.73
N GLY A 800 21.43 -23.00 -19.02
CA GLY A 800 20.25 -23.16 -19.87
C GLY A 800 20.60 -23.32 -21.33
N ASP A 801 19.59 -23.56 -22.14
CA ASP A 801 19.73 -23.70 -23.58
C ASP A 801 18.42 -23.37 -24.33
N VAL A 802 18.54 -23.22 -25.64
CA VAL A 802 17.46 -22.96 -26.60
C VAL A 802 17.47 -24.06 -27.65
N PHE A 803 16.31 -24.64 -27.91
CA PHE A 803 16.14 -25.80 -28.78
C PHE A 803 15.17 -25.49 -29.92
N PRO A 804 15.41 -26.02 -31.14
CA PRO A 804 14.49 -25.87 -32.27
C PRO A 804 13.06 -26.31 -31.91
N ASP A 805 12.90 -27.49 -31.31
CA ASP A 805 11.64 -28.00 -30.77
C ASP A 805 11.78 -28.53 -29.33
N VAL A 806 10.65 -28.80 -28.65
CA VAL A 806 10.63 -29.42 -27.33
C VAL A 806 11.10 -30.88 -27.36
N SER A 807 10.96 -31.58 -28.50
CA SER A 807 11.48 -32.94 -28.67
C SER A 807 13.00 -33.04 -28.57
N ASP A 808 13.71 -31.96 -28.89
CA ASP A 808 15.17 -31.90 -28.89
C ASP A 808 15.73 -31.61 -27.49
N PHE A 809 14.85 -31.49 -26.49
CA PHE A 809 15.24 -31.15 -25.14
C PHE A 809 16.18 -32.19 -24.53
N THR A 810 17.34 -31.73 -24.10
CA THR A 810 18.29 -32.52 -23.32
C THR A 810 18.94 -31.63 -22.26
N PHE A 811 19.33 -32.17 -21.12
CA PHE A 811 20.16 -31.45 -20.14
C PHE A 811 21.66 -31.46 -20.51
N ASN A 812 22.06 -32.35 -21.42
CA ASN A 812 23.45 -32.47 -21.83
C ASN A 812 23.83 -31.31 -22.75
N GLY A 813 25.02 -30.75 -22.52
CA GLY A 813 25.56 -29.71 -23.40
C GLY A 813 24.98 -28.30 -23.20
N TRP A 814 24.22 -28.06 -22.13
CA TRP A 814 23.72 -26.72 -21.79
C TRP A 814 24.85 -25.69 -21.69
N TYR A 815 24.50 -24.44 -22.02
CA TYR A 815 25.39 -23.31 -21.82
C TYR A 815 25.35 -22.88 -20.36
N SER A 816 26.44 -23.12 -19.65
CA SER A 816 26.56 -22.81 -18.22
C SER A 816 27.63 -21.77 -17.96
N SER A 817 27.46 -20.99 -16.89
CA SER A 817 28.46 -20.06 -16.39
C SER A 817 28.54 -20.03 -14.88
N LEU A 818 29.74 -19.75 -14.38
CA LEU A 818 30.00 -19.44 -12.98
C LEU A 818 30.47 -17.99 -12.89
N GLY A 819 29.99 -17.24 -11.92
CA GLY A 819 30.34 -15.84 -11.86
C GLY A 819 30.31 -15.22 -10.48
N LEU A 820 30.96 -14.06 -10.43
CA LEU A 820 31.02 -13.17 -9.29
C LEU A 820 30.36 -11.87 -9.68
N GLY A 821 29.72 -11.22 -8.71
CA GLY A 821 29.26 -9.87 -8.94
C GLY A 821 29.31 -8.99 -7.72
N PHE A 822 29.02 -7.73 -7.98
CA PHE A 822 29.01 -6.65 -7.02
C PHE A 822 27.73 -5.85 -7.20
N ARG A 823 27.07 -5.51 -6.09
CA ARG A 823 25.84 -4.71 -6.09
C ARG A 823 25.98 -3.53 -5.15
N TYR A 824 25.76 -2.35 -5.70
CA TYR A 824 25.63 -1.12 -4.92
C TYR A 824 24.15 -0.72 -4.86
N LEU A 825 23.55 -0.82 -3.68
CA LEU A 825 22.13 -0.57 -3.45
C LEU A 825 21.85 0.93 -3.46
N THR A 826 21.07 1.39 -4.44
CA THR A 826 20.58 2.77 -4.49
C THR A 826 19.08 2.83 -4.13
N PRO A 827 18.51 4.01 -3.82
CA PRO A 827 17.09 4.16 -3.53
C PRO A 827 16.16 3.67 -4.67
N VAL A 828 16.67 3.64 -5.91
CA VAL A 828 15.90 3.26 -7.10
C VAL A 828 16.15 1.80 -7.55
N GLY A 829 17.06 1.07 -6.90
CA GLY A 829 17.48 -0.30 -7.24
C GLY A 829 19.00 -0.49 -7.18
N PRO A 830 19.54 -1.71 -7.18
CA PRO A 830 20.99 -1.92 -7.23
C PRO A 830 21.59 -1.55 -8.59
N LEU A 831 22.80 -0.98 -8.57
CA LEU A 831 23.74 -1.05 -9.68
C LEU A 831 24.50 -2.38 -9.58
N ARG A 832 24.57 -3.14 -10.67
CA ARG A 832 25.23 -4.44 -10.75
C ARG A 832 26.45 -4.42 -11.65
N ILE A 833 27.50 -5.09 -11.22
CA ILE A 833 28.63 -5.49 -12.04
C ILE A 833 28.81 -6.98 -11.85
N ASP A 834 28.51 -7.77 -12.88
CA ASP A 834 28.60 -9.24 -12.85
C ASP A 834 29.68 -9.68 -13.86
N TYR A 835 30.59 -10.57 -13.46
CA TYR A 835 31.52 -11.25 -14.35
C TYR A 835 31.13 -12.72 -14.42
N GLY A 836 30.76 -13.21 -15.60
CA GLY A 836 30.44 -14.62 -15.83
C GLY A 836 31.55 -15.31 -16.63
N TYR A 837 32.09 -16.39 -16.08
CA TYR A 837 33.00 -17.32 -16.75
C TYR A 837 32.22 -18.44 -17.43
N LYS A 838 32.47 -18.68 -18.72
CA LYS A 838 31.74 -19.65 -19.54
C LYS A 838 32.35 -21.04 -19.39
N LEU A 839 31.51 -22.01 -19.04
CA LEU A 839 31.91 -23.41 -19.00
C LEU A 839 31.91 -24.03 -20.40
N LYS A 840 31.01 -23.58 -21.27
CA LYS A 840 30.96 -23.94 -22.70
C LYS A 840 31.38 -22.72 -23.54
N PRO A 841 32.48 -22.77 -24.30
CA PRO A 841 32.89 -21.64 -25.13
C PRO A 841 31.89 -21.38 -26.26
N VAL A 842 31.82 -20.12 -26.68
CA VAL A 842 31.16 -19.69 -27.93
C VAL A 842 32.19 -18.90 -28.71
N ASP A 843 32.34 -19.22 -29.99
CA ASP A 843 33.36 -18.63 -30.85
C ASP A 843 33.27 -17.10 -30.89
N GLY A 844 34.43 -16.45 -30.92
CA GLY A 844 34.54 -14.99 -30.95
C GLY A 844 34.19 -14.26 -29.64
N GLN A 845 33.77 -14.96 -28.57
CA GLN A 845 33.35 -14.29 -27.32
C GLN A 845 34.31 -14.42 -26.14
N GLY A 846 35.42 -15.17 -26.26
CA GLY A 846 36.36 -15.43 -25.17
C GLY A 846 35.77 -16.26 -24.01
N ARG A 847 36.54 -16.46 -22.94
CA ARG A 847 36.18 -17.34 -21.79
C ARG A 847 35.26 -16.70 -20.74
N GLY A 848 35.04 -15.38 -20.78
CA GLY A 848 34.16 -14.70 -19.82
C GLY A 848 33.71 -13.33 -20.29
N ARG A 849 32.74 -12.73 -19.59
CA ARG A 849 32.15 -11.44 -19.95
C ARG A 849 31.71 -10.64 -18.72
N PHE A 850 31.91 -9.33 -18.76
CA PHE A 850 31.35 -8.39 -17.78
C PHE A 850 29.97 -7.90 -18.21
N HIS A 851 29.08 -7.76 -17.23
CA HIS A 851 27.74 -7.20 -17.36
C HIS A 851 27.56 -6.08 -16.34
N ILE A 852 27.40 -4.85 -16.82
CA ILE A 852 26.97 -3.71 -15.99
C ILE A 852 25.47 -3.53 -16.21
N SER A 853 24.67 -3.56 -15.16
CA SER A 853 23.20 -3.45 -15.28
C SER A 853 22.56 -2.78 -14.06
N PHE A 854 21.29 -2.40 -14.19
CA PHE A 854 20.53 -1.75 -13.11
C PHE A 854 19.31 -2.59 -12.72
N GLY A 855 18.96 -2.64 -11.43
CA GLY A 855 17.98 -3.57 -10.89
C GLY A 855 18.61 -4.92 -10.56
N PHE A 856 17.87 -5.88 -10.03
CA PHE A 856 18.36 -7.27 -9.85
C PHE A 856 18.08 -8.10 -11.12
N PRO A 857 18.81 -9.20 -11.42
CA PRO A 857 18.55 -10.06 -12.59
C PRO A 857 17.19 -10.80 -12.55
N PHE A 858 16.34 -10.49 -11.57
CA PHE A 858 15.12 -11.24 -11.20
C PHE A 858 14.01 -10.37 -10.59
#